data_AF-A0A7R8W947-F1
#
_entry.id   AF-A0A7R8W947-F1
#
_cell.length_a   1.000
_cell.length_b   1.000
_cell.length_c   1.000
_cell.angle_alpha   90.00
_cell.angle_beta   90.00
_cell.angle_gamma   90.00
#
_symmetry.space_group_name_H-M   'P 1'
#
loop_
_entity.id
_entity.type
_entity.pdbx_description
1 polymer ?
#
loop_
_entity_poly.entity_id
_entity_poly.type
_entity_poly.pdbx_seq_one_letter_code
_entity_poly.pdbx_strand_id
1 'polypeptide(L)'
;WRDTLAQERRLQIDELLQYFVVNWLGWEDPVSGMQHPAAVSPPTHWSVRGRTLEGLGRTDNSCEGFHRKLNLQLTNKGPLSVYKVVQGLQKIQTETTAKLELMDAGQGPELQRRRPVYEMVNARILTILNNRPQNPTNNEWITFLRQNQSAVCGLQTETDATLHVGTHNRWHGYPEPFPHVITPSLSASARTTRALSDNKMAALVSAQEVPSHGAGQNQRRNLNVHENISFSLMQKCGIPVAKFGVASTVDEAYQVAKNLEEELGCQDFVVKAQVLTGGRGKGRWKSGAKGGVKLVLTPEEVKGAASKMLGQTLVTKQTGERGIPCNQVLICERKYQRNELFFCIMMERAFHGPVIIYSPYGGMNIEEVAQEHPDEIHKLPVDLDKGLPMEQAMEIAERLGIGELKRAAAADVFVRLFDMFRQYDLVLVEINPFAEDNRGNWFCLDAKLRFDDNAEYRQPEVFANRDFTQEDPKEVEASHYGLNYISLDGSIGCLVNGAGLAMATMDIIKLHGGEPANFLDVGGGATAAQVTEAFKIITSDSKVQAILVNIFGGIMRCDVIAEGIIEAAQELHLKIPIVVRLQGTNVEDAKALMASSGLRILACDNLDEAAHMVVKLSDIVGIAKAAMIDVKFELPI
;
A
#
# COMPACT_ATOMS: atom_id res chain seq x y z
N TRP A 1 -24.40 -13.69 -26.09
CA TRP A 1 -23.71 -12.93 -25.02
C TRP A 1 -24.23 -13.21 -23.61
N ARG A 2 -25.52 -13.57 -23.38
CA ARG A 2 -25.94 -14.19 -22.10
C ARG A 2 -25.70 -15.72 -22.04
N ASP A 3 -25.66 -16.40 -23.19
CA ASP A 3 -25.42 -17.85 -23.23
C ASP A 3 -23.94 -18.27 -23.24
N THR A 4 -23.02 -17.37 -23.59
CA THR A 4 -21.57 -17.66 -23.64
C THR A 4 -20.94 -17.69 -22.24
N LEU A 5 -21.45 -16.86 -21.32
CA LEU A 5 -21.05 -16.84 -19.90
C LEU A 5 -21.59 -18.03 -19.08
N ALA A 6 -22.61 -18.71 -19.59
CA ALA A 6 -23.15 -19.93 -18.99
C ALA A 6 -22.37 -21.18 -19.44
N GLN A 7 -21.76 -21.17 -20.64
CA GLN A 7 -20.85 -22.21 -21.10
C GLN A 7 -19.47 -22.15 -20.40
N GLU A 8 -18.93 -20.97 -20.12
CA GLU A 8 -17.63 -20.85 -19.41
C GLU A 8 -17.70 -21.24 -17.92
N ARG A 9 -18.88 -21.21 -17.29
CA ARG A 9 -19.06 -21.73 -15.91
C ARG A 9 -19.34 -23.23 -15.84
N ARG A 10 -19.63 -23.88 -16.97
CA ARG A 10 -19.98 -25.32 -17.03
C ARG A 10 -18.78 -26.27 -17.07
N LEU A 11 -17.55 -25.78 -17.19
CA LEU A 11 -16.34 -26.62 -17.21
C LEU A 11 -15.65 -26.77 -15.84
N GLN A 12 -15.87 -25.86 -14.88
CA GLN A 12 -15.04 -25.82 -13.67
C GLN A 12 -15.38 -26.85 -12.58
N ILE A 13 -16.54 -27.52 -12.61
CA ILE A 13 -16.94 -28.43 -11.52
C ILE A 13 -16.63 -29.89 -11.85
N ASP A 14 -16.77 -30.32 -13.10
CA ASP A 14 -16.50 -31.73 -13.46
C ASP A 14 -15.00 -32.04 -13.41
N GLU A 15 -14.15 -31.08 -13.77
CA GLU A 15 -12.68 -31.18 -13.69
C GLU A 15 -12.19 -31.23 -12.23
N LEU A 16 -12.89 -30.52 -11.34
CA LEU A 16 -12.64 -30.47 -9.89
C LEU A 16 -13.08 -31.76 -9.18
N LEU A 17 -14.20 -32.32 -9.61
CA LEU A 17 -14.70 -33.63 -9.19
C LEU A 17 -13.77 -34.73 -9.68
N GLN A 18 -13.36 -34.67 -10.95
CA GLN A 18 -12.40 -35.61 -11.54
C GLN A 18 -11.04 -35.54 -10.82
N TYR A 19 -10.59 -34.36 -10.39
CA TYR A 19 -9.39 -34.19 -9.58
C TYR A 19 -9.47 -34.94 -8.24
N PHE A 20 -10.56 -34.77 -7.48
CA PHE A 20 -10.73 -35.45 -6.19
C PHE A 20 -10.87 -36.96 -6.36
N VAL A 21 -11.62 -37.35 -7.38
CA VAL A 21 -11.87 -38.75 -7.72
C VAL A 21 -10.58 -39.45 -8.15
N VAL A 22 -9.76 -38.85 -9.01
CA VAL A 22 -8.52 -39.47 -9.48
C VAL A 22 -7.43 -39.51 -8.41
N ASN A 23 -7.30 -38.46 -7.60
CA ASN A 23 -6.15 -38.32 -6.70
C ASN A 23 -6.40 -38.79 -5.27
N TRP A 24 -7.66 -38.88 -4.85
CA TRP A 24 -8.00 -39.17 -3.46
C TRP A 24 -9.01 -40.30 -3.31
N LEU A 25 -9.92 -40.49 -4.28
CA LEU A 25 -11.02 -41.44 -4.14
C LEU A 25 -10.94 -42.70 -5.03
N GLY A 26 -10.16 -42.71 -6.11
CA GLY A 26 -10.25 -43.74 -7.15
C GLY A 26 -11.62 -43.75 -7.85
N TRP A 27 -11.70 -44.38 -9.03
CA TRP A 27 -12.96 -44.55 -9.75
C TRP A 27 -12.98 -45.79 -10.63
N GLU A 28 -14.19 -46.23 -10.94
CA GLU A 28 -14.44 -47.28 -11.92
C GLU A 28 -15.02 -46.64 -13.17
N ASP A 29 -14.43 -46.94 -14.32
CA ASP A 29 -14.93 -46.45 -15.60
C ASP A 29 -16.30 -47.09 -15.90
N PRO A 30 -17.39 -46.31 -15.94
CA PRO A 30 -18.73 -46.85 -16.10
C PRO A 30 -18.99 -47.47 -17.48
N VAL A 31 -18.09 -47.25 -18.45
CA VAL A 31 -18.20 -47.80 -19.80
C VAL A 31 -17.36 -49.07 -19.96
N SER A 32 -16.16 -49.10 -19.37
CA SER A 32 -15.23 -50.23 -19.52
C SER A 32 -15.17 -51.19 -18.32
N GLY A 33 -15.75 -50.81 -17.17
CA GLY A 33 -15.66 -51.54 -15.91
C GLY A 33 -14.25 -51.53 -15.29
N MET A 34 -13.33 -50.72 -15.85
CA MET A 34 -11.93 -50.71 -15.43
C MET A 34 -11.77 -49.90 -14.14
N GLN A 35 -11.17 -50.51 -13.12
CA GLN A 35 -10.89 -49.86 -11.83
C GLN A 35 -9.59 -49.05 -11.89
N HIS A 36 -9.69 -47.76 -11.59
CA HIS A 36 -8.59 -46.81 -11.45
C HIS A 36 -8.41 -46.44 -9.96
N PRO A 37 -7.42 -47.01 -9.25
CA PRO A 37 -7.20 -46.71 -7.84
C PRO A 37 -6.77 -45.25 -7.63
N ALA A 38 -7.03 -44.69 -6.45
CA ALA A 38 -6.53 -43.35 -6.11
C ALA A 38 -4.99 -43.32 -6.15
N ALA A 39 -4.43 -42.18 -6.55
CA ALA A 39 -2.99 -41.96 -6.46
C ALA A 39 -2.51 -42.08 -5.00
N VAL A 40 -1.51 -42.93 -4.73
CA VAL A 40 -0.95 -43.16 -3.38
C VAL A 40 -0.28 -41.90 -2.81
N SER A 41 0.05 -40.93 -3.66
CA SER A 41 0.50 -39.58 -3.30
C SER A 41 0.17 -38.60 -4.45
N PRO A 42 -0.09 -37.31 -4.16
CA PRO A 42 -0.31 -36.33 -5.21
C PRO A 42 0.94 -36.24 -6.12
N PRO A 43 0.78 -36.15 -7.45
CA PRO A 43 1.92 -36.13 -8.37
C PRO A 43 2.99 -35.10 -7.97
N THR A 44 4.26 -35.45 -8.12
CA THR A 44 5.40 -34.56 -7.89
C THR A 44 5.46 -33.42 -8.92
N HIS A 45 4.81 -33.59 -10.07
CA HIS A 45 4.80 -32.63 -11.17
C HIS A 45 3.38 -32.38 -11.68
N TRP A 46 2.93 -31.14 -11.49
CA TRP A 46 1.61 -30.67 -11.91
C TRP A 46 1.64 -29.73 -13.10
N SER A 47 2.81 -29.30 -13.56
CA SER A 47 2.91 -28.53 -14.81
C SER A 47 2.86 -29.47 -16.01
N VAL A 48 2.14 -29.07 -17.08
CA VAL A 48 2.13 -29.75 -18.38
C VAL A 48 3.57 -30.07 -18.81
N ARG A 49 4.50 -29.14 -18.58
CA ARG A 49 5.93 -29.31 -18.87
C ARG A 49 6.56 -30.44 -18.05
N GLY A 50 6.36 -30.48 -16.74
CA GLY A 50 6.95 -31.52 -15.87
C GLY A 50 6.43 -32.92 -16.21
N ARG A 51 5.12 -33.06 -16.46
CA ARG A 51 4.53 -34.35 -16.86
C ARG A 51 4.96 -34.79 -18.26
N THR A 52 5.13 -33.83 -19.19
CA THR A 52 5.66 -34.10 -20.53
C THR A 52 7.11 -34.59 -20.47
N LEU A 53 7.92 -34.03 -19.58
CA LEU A 53 9.32 -34.45 -19.38
C LEU A 53 9.44 -35.87 -18.79
N GLU A 54 8.43 -36.35 -18.08
CA GLU A 54 8.40 -37.68 -17.47
C GLU A 54 7.54 -38.70 -18.23
N GLY A 55 7.02 -38.35 -19.41
CA GLY A 55 6.20 -39.26 -20.22
C GLY A 55 4.81 -39.56 -19.66
N LEU A 56 4.31 -38.75 -18.73
CA LEU A 56 2.99 -38.90 -18.11
C LEU A 56 1.90 -38.16 -18.92
N GLY A 57 0.66 -38.64 -18.83
CA GLY A 57 -0.50 -38.02 -19.51
C GLY A 57 -0.69 -36.55 -19.14
N ARG A 58 -1.08 -35.72 -20.12
CA ARG A 58 -1.30 -34.25 -19.96
C ARG A 58 -2.43 -33.96 -18.99
N THR A 59 -2.28 -32.90 -18.19
CA THR A 59 -3.35 -32.30 -17.37
C THR A 59 -4.04 -31.17 -18.14
N ASP A 60 -5.29 -30.86 -17.82
CA ASP A 60 -5.96 -29.66 -18.32
C ASP A 60 -5.54 -28.41 -17.52
N ASN A 61 -5.63 -27.23 -18.16
CA ASN A 61 -5.18 -25.96 -17.57
C ASN A 61 -6.06 -25.50 -16.39
N SER A 62 -7.29 -26.02 -16.28
CA SER A 62 -8.22 -25.70 -15.19
C SER A 62 -7.85 -26.42 -13.90
N CYS A 63 -7.45 -27.70 -14.00
CA CYS A 63 -6.91 -28.52 -12.93
C CYS A 63 -5.62 -27.91 -12.37
N GLU A 64 -4.74 -27.39 -13.24
CA GLU A 64 -3.56 -26.65 -12.80
C GLU A 64 -3.91 -25.36 -12.06
N GLY A 65 -4.90 -24.61 -12.55
CA GLY A 65 -5.36 -23.37 -11.91
C GLY A 65 -6.02 -23.61 -10.55
N PHE A 66 -6.81 -24.68 -10.42
CA PHE A 66 -7.39 -25.10 -9.16
C PHE A 66 -6.33 -25.62 -8.20
N HIS A 67 -5.41 -26.49 -8.65
CA HIS A 67 -4.30 -26.95 -7.83
C HIS A 67 -3.47 -25.78 -7.32
N ARG A 68 -3.14 -24.78 -8.16
CA ARG A 68 -2.46 -23.56 -7.70
C ARG A 68 -3.25 -22.81 -6.64
N LYS A 69 -4.57 -22.63 -6.82
CA LYS A 69 -5.42 -21.94 -5.83
C LYS A 69 -5.58 -22.71 -4.53
N LEU A 70 -5.75 -24.03 -4.60
CA LEU A 70 -5.84 -24.90 -3.44
C LEU A 70 -4.49 -24.92 -2.72
N ASN A 71 -3.38 -25.10 -3.43
CA ASN A 71 -2.04 -25.07 -2.86
C ASN A 71 -1.76 -23.71 -2.22
N LEU A 72 -2.11 -22.59 -2.87
CA LEU A 72 -2.10 -21.24 -2.26
C LEU A 72 -2.93 -21.15 -0.97
N GLN A 73 -4.07 -21.85 -0.87
CA GLN A 73 -4.88 -21.89 0.36
C GLN A 73 -4.39 -22.90 1.41
N LEU A 74 -3.65 -23.93 0.99
CA LEU A 74 -3.00 -24.92 1.85
C LEU A 74 -1.64 -24.40 2.37
N THR A 75 -1.00 -23.49 1.65
CA THR A 75 0.32 -22.92 1.98
C THR A 75 0.23 -21.54 2.64
N ASN A 76 -0.91 -20.83 2.58
CA ASN A 76 -1.09 -19.59 3.36
C ASN A 76 -1.93 -19.77 4.63
N LYS A 77 -1.29 -19.40 5.75
CA LYS A 77 -1.76 -19.26 7.14
C LYS A 77 -1.85 -20.57 7.96
N GLY A 78 -0.72 -20.94 8.57
CA GLY A 78 -0.59 -21.94 9.63
C GLY A 78 -0.77 -23.40 9.18
N PRO A 79 -0.36 -24.40 10.00
CA PRO A 79 -0.59 -25.80 9.66
C PRO A 79 -2.10 -26.03 9.44
N LEU A 80 -2.45 -26.72 8.35
CA LEU A 80 -3.80 -27.16 8.00
C LEU A 80 -4.60 -27.56 9.23
N SER A 81 -5.48 -26.70 9.72
CA SER A 81 -6.43 -27.11 10.76
C SER A 81 -7.47 -28.00 10.10
N VAL A 82 -7.71 -29.18 10.67
CA VAL A 82 -8.81 -30.12 10.32
C VAL A 82 -10.11 -29.38 9.94
N TYR A 83 -10.40 -28.31 10.67
CA TYR A 83 -11.56 -27.45 10.48
C TYR A 83 -11.73 -26.87 9.06
N LYS A 84 -10.66 -26.37 8.43
CA LYS A 84 -10.71 -25.79 7.07
C LYS A 84 -11.00 -26.84 6.00
N VAL A 85 -10.49 -28.06 6.16
CA VAL A 85 -10.74 -29.19 5.23
C VAL A 85 -12.20 -29.64 5.34
N VAL A 86 -12.72 -29.77 6.55
CA VAL A 86 -14.11 -30.13 6.80
C VAL A 86 -15.07 -29.08 6.21
N GLN A 87 -14.78 -27.79 6.38
CA GLN A 87 -15.56 -26.71 5.75
C GLN A 87 -15.56 -26.79 4.23
N GLY A 88 -14.42 -27.10 3.61
CA GLY A 88 -14.32 -27.29 2.16
C GLY A 88 -15.18 -28.46 1.66
N LEU A 89 -15.13 -29.61 2.34
CA LEU A 89 -15.94 -30.79 2.00
C LEU A 89 -17.44 -30.51 2.14
N GLN A 90 -17.86 -29.81 3.20
CA GLN A 90 -19.26 -29.42 3.42
C GLN A 90 -19.78 -28.46 2.34
N LYS A 91 -18.93 -27.54 1.88
CA LYS A 91 -19.28 -26.64 0.79
C LYS A 91 -19.53 -27.40 -0.52
N ILE A 92 -18.61 -28.30 -0.89
CA ILE A 92 -18.75 -29.14 -2.09
C ILE A 92 -20.00 -30.03 -1.99
N GLN A 93 -20.23 -30.64 -0.82
CA GLN A 93 -21.43 -31.43 -0.57
C GLN A 93 -22.71 -30.62 -0.86
N THR A 94 -22.79 -29.40 -0.32
CA THR A 94 -23.94 -28.50 -0.51
C THR A 94 -24.15 -28.19 -1.99
N GLU A 95 -23.08 -27.91 -2.73
CA GLU A 95 -23.14 -27.66 -4.17
C GLU A 95 -23.57 -28.90 -4.97
N THR A 96 -23.10 -30.10 -4.59
CA THR A 96 -23.51 -31.36 -5.23
C THR A 96 -24.97 -31.71 -4.94
N THR A 97 -25.45 -31.49 -3.71
CA THR A 97 -26.84 -31.69 -3.32
C THR A 97 -27.76 -30.75 -4.10
N ALA A 98 -27.43 -29.46 -4.18
CA ALA A 98 -28.21 -28.50 -4.96
C ALA A 98 -28.29 -28.88 -6.45
N LYS A 99 -27.22 -29.46 -7.01
CA LYS A 99 -27.23 -29.97 -8.39
C LYS A 99 -28.12 -31.20 -8.56
N LEU A 100 -28.11 -32.13 -7.60
CA LEU A 100 -29.00 -33.30 -7.62
C LEU A 100 -30.47 -32.88 -7.50
N GLU A 101 -30.78 -31.91 -6.63
CA GLU A 101 -32.13 -31.34 -6.50
C GLU A 101 -32.61 -30.67 -7.80
N LEU A 102 -31.73 -29.94 -8.50
CA LEU A 102 -32.04 -29.38 -9.83
C LEU A 102 -32.33 -30.46 -10.88
N MET A 103 -31.65 -31.62 -10.78
CA MET A 103 -31.92 -32.77 -11.66
C MET A 103 -33.24 -33.47 -11.31
N ASP A 104 -33.60 -33.54 -10.02
CA ASP A 104 -34.89 -34.08 -9.55
C ASP A 104 -36.05 -33.19 -10.00
N ALA A 105 -35.83 -31.88 -10.09
CA ALA A 105 -36.75 -30.91 -10.67
C ALA A 105 -36.85 -30.95 -12.21
N GLY A 106 -36.17 -31.90 -12.87
CA GLY A 106 -36.26 -32.13 -14.32
C GLY A 106 -35.52 -31.11 -15.18
N GLN A 107 -34.60 -30.32 -14.62
CA GLN A 107 -33.88 -29.28 -15.36
C GLN A 107 -32.56 -29.80 -15.98
N GLY A 108 -32.42 -29.65 -17.30
CA GLY A 108 -31.16 -29.86 -18.03
C GLY A 108 -30.90 -31.34 -18.42
N PRO A 109 -31.25 -31.77 -19.65
CA PRO A 109 -31.02 -33.14 -20.13
C PRO A 109 -29.54 -33.58 -20.10
N GLU A 110 -28.64 -32.61 -20.21
CA GLU A 110 -27.18 -32.80 -20.16
C GLU A 110 -26.66 -33.03 -18.73
N LEU A 111 -27.33 -32.48 -17.71
CA LEU A 111 -27.03 -32.69 -16.30
C LEU A 111 -27.47 -34.08 -15.82
N GLN A 112 -28.61 -34.59 -16.31
CA GLN A 112 -29.10 -35.93 -15.96
C GLN A 112 -28.15 -37.06 -16.34
N ARG A 113 -27.38 -36.92 -17.43
CA ARG A 113 -26.34 -37.89 -17.81
C ARG A 113 -25.20 -37.98 -16.78
N ARG A 114 -25.04 -36.97 -15.94
CA ARG A 114 -23.98 -36.87 -14.94
C ARG A 114 -24.47 -37.16 -13.51
N ARG A 115 -25.77 -37.44 -13.34
CA ARG A 115 -26.36 -37.82 -12.05
C ARG A 115 -25.57 -38.90 -11.29
N PRO A 116 -25.14 -40.01 -11.92
CA PRO A 116 -24.37 -41.05 -11.22
C PRO A 116 -23.06 -40.55 -10.61
N VAL A 117 -22.41 -39.58 -11.26
CA VAL A 117 -21.15 -38.98 -10.78
C VAL A 117 -21.40 -38.11 -9.55
N TYR A 118 -22.46 -37.30 -9.58
CA TYR A 118 -22.83 -36.44 -8.45
C TYR A 118 -23.32 -37.26 -7.25
N GLU A 119 -24.09 -38.34 -7.46
CA GLU A 119 -24.52 -39.27 -6.41
C GLU A 119 -23.33 -39.98 -5.77
N MET A 120 -22.41 -40.51 -6.59
CA MET A 120 -21.19 -41.16 -6.11
C MET A 120 -20.32 -40.23 -5.26
N VAL A 121 -20.12 -39.00 -5.72
CA VAL A 121 -19.29 -38.02 -5.00
C VAL A 121 -19.95 -37.62 -3.68
N ASN A 122 -21.24 -37.31 -3.71
CA ASN A 122 -21.97 -36.91 -2.51
C ASN A 122 -21.98 -38.04 -1.46
N ALA A 123 -22.19 -39.29 -1.88
CA ALA A 123 -22.13 -40.45 -1.00
C ALA A 123 -20.74 -40.61 -0.34
N ARG A 124 -19.65 -40.46 -1.11
CA ARG A 124 -18.28 -40.59 -0.57
C ARG A 124 -17.89 -39.44 0.35
N ILE A 125 -18.29 -38.20 0.04
CA ILE A 125 -18.10 -37.05 0.94
C ILE A 125 -18.84 -37.29 2.26
N LEU A 126 -20.09 -37.78 2.19
CA LEU A 126 -20.86 -38.14 3.37
C LEU A 126 -20.19 -39.23 4.21
N THR A 127 -19.63 -40.27 3.58
CA THR A 127 -18.86 -41.31 4.30
C THR A 127 -17.68 -40.71 5.07
N ILE A 128 -16.91 -39.82 4.43
CA ILE A 128 -15.75 -39.16 5.08
C ILE A 128 -16.21 -38.25 6.22
N LEU A 129 -17.27 -37.45 6.00
CA LEU A 129 -17.78 -36.54 7.02
C LEU A 129 -18.39 -37.29 8.21
N ASN A 130 -19.08 -38.41 7.98
CA ASN A 130 -19.77 -39.16 9.02
C ASN A 130 -18.84 -40.06 9.84
N ASN A 131 -17.79 -40.61 9.23
CA ASN A 131 -16.87 -41.53 9.91
C ASN A 131 -15.68 -40.85 10.57
N ARG A 132 -15.63 -39.51 10.52
CA ARG A 132 -14.50 -38.73 11.01
C ARG A 132 -14.37 -38.78 12.54
N PRO A 133 -13.15 -38.74 13.11
CA PRO A 133 -12.99 -38.67 14.55
C PRO A 133 -13.55 -37.34 15.08
N GLN A 134 -14.13 -37.36 16.28
CA GLN A 134 -14.65 -36.15 16.94
C GLN A 134 -13.51 -35.40 17.62
N ASN A 135 -13.32 -34.12 17.27
CA ASN A 135 -12.23 -33.26 17.74
C ASN A 135 -10.80 -33.84 17.59
N PRO A 136 -10.38 -34.26 16.39
CA PRO A 136 -9.06 -34.86 16.21
C PRO A 136 -7.97 -33.79 16.17
N THR A 137 -6.80 -34.12 16.72
CA THR A 137 -5.56 -33.39 16.43
C THR A 137 -5.21 -33.50 14.95
N ASN A 138 -4.39 -32.57 14.43
CA ASN A 138 -3.99 -32.58 13.02
C ASN A 138 -3.33 -33.92 12.60
N ASN A 139 -2.58 -34.57 13.50
CA ASN A 139 -1.93 -35.85 13.22
C ASN A 139 -2.92 -37.02 13.20
N GLU A 140 -3.94 -37.02 14.07
CA GLU A 140 -5.01 -38.02 14.07
C GLU A 140 -5.89 -37.90 12.82
N TRP A 141 -6.10 -36.67 12.33
CA TRP A 141 -6.81 -36.44 11.07
C TRP A 141 -6.05 -36.96 9.85
N ILE A 142 -4.75 -36.67 9.77
CA ILE A 142 -3.88 -37.18 8.71
C ILE A 142 -3.85 -38.71 8.73
N THR A 143 -3.80 -39.30 9.93
CA THR A 143 -3.80 -40.75 10.11
C THR A 143 -5.16 -41.36 9.72
N PHE A 144 -6.27 -40.75 10.12
CA PHE A 144 -7.62 -41.16 9.72
C PHE A 144 -7.82 -41.14 8.20
N LEU A 145 -7.37 -40.08 7.53
CA LEU A 145 -7.43 -39.97 6.06
C LEU A 145 -6.58 -41.05 5.37
N ARG A 146 -5.42 -41.41 5.93
CA ARG A 146 -4.58 -42.51 5.43
C ARG A 146 -5.20 -43.89 5.68
N GLN A 147 -5.81 -44.10 6.84
CA GLN A 147 -6.41 -45.39 7.21
C GLN A 147 -7.71 -45.69 6.45
N ASN A 148 -8.47 -44.65 6.11
CA ASN A 148 -9.72 -44.78 5.35
C ASN A 148 -9.50 -44.68 3.84
N GLN A 149 -8.25 -44.62 3.38
CA GLN A 149 -7.88 -44.62 1.96
C GLN A 149 -8.44 -45.83 1.20
N SER A 150 -8.59 -46.99 1.86
CA SER A 150 -9.19 -48.21 1.28
C SER A 150 -10.73 -48.15 1.19
N ALA A 151 -11.41 -47.65 2.22
CA ALA A 151 -12.86 -47.40 2.20
C ALA A 151 -13.26 -46.34 1.16
N VAL A 152 -12.32 -45.45 0.87
CA VAL A 152 -12.42 -44.40 -0.12
C VAL A 152 -12.23 -44.93 -1.55
N CYS A 153 -11.43 -45.99 -1.76
CA CYS A 153 -11.08 -46.57 -3.07
C CYS A 153 -11.83 -47.85 -3.48
N GLY A 154 -12.66 -48.45 -2.62
CA GLY A 154 -13.55 -49.55 -3.01
C GLY A 154 -12.90 -50.89 -3.38
N LEU A 155 -11.63 -51.14 -3.02
CA LEU A 155 -10.98 -52.44 -3.23
C LEU A 155 -10.98 -53.25 -1.92
N GLN A 156 -11.81 -54.30 -1.86
CA GLN A 156 -11.58 -55.42 -0.96
C GLN A 156 -10.44 -56.27 -1.54
N THR A 157 -9.35 -56.44 -0.79
CA THR A 157 -8.44 -57.56 -1.01
C THR A 157 -8.29 -58.32 0.29
N GLU A 158 -8.98 -59.46 0.37
CA GLU A 158 -8.60 -60.56 1.24
C GLU A 158 -7.24 -61.11 0.77
N THR A 159 -6.28 -61.28 1.69
CA THR A 159 -5.66 -62.58 2.01
C THR A 159 -4.50 -62.39 3.00
N ASP A 160 -4.58 -63.14 4.09
CA ASP A 160 -3.52 -63.45 5.06
C ASP A 160 -2.28 -64.07 4.38
N ALA A 161 -1.08 -63.79 4.92
CA ALA A 161 -0.10 -64.83 5.33
C ALA A 161 1.22 -64.24 5.93
N THR A 162 1.43 -64.53 7.23
CA THR A 162 2.69 -64.90 7.96
C THR A 162 3.85 -63.88 8.10
N LEU A 163 4.16 -63.37 9.32
CA LEU A 163 5.04 -63.94 10.40
C LEU A 163 6.54 -63.92 10.03
N HIS A 164 7.52 -63.36 10.77
CA HIS A 164 7.84 -63.36 12.21
C HIS A 164 8.80 -62.19 12.56
N VAL A 165 8.59 -61.44 13.66
CA VAL A 165 9.21 -61.51 15.02
C VAL A 165 10.70 -61.15 15.12
N GLY A 166 10.97 -60.12 15.95
CA GLY A 166 12.30 -59.75 16.42
C GLY A 166 12.30 -58.67 17.52
N THR A 167 11.52 -58.87 18.58
CA THR A 167 11.62 -58.12 19.85
C THR A 167 12.86 -58.55 20.63
N HIS A 168 13.68 -57.63 21.13
CA HIS A 168 14.46 -57.82 22.37
C HIS A 168 14.70 -56.51 23.15
N ASN A 169 13.95 -56.40 24.24
CA ASN A 169 14.17 -55.75 25.54
C ASN A 169 15.56 -55.12 25.84
N ARG A 170 15.55 -53.94 26.51
CA ARG A 170 15.77 -53.85 27.96
C ARG A 170 15.46 -52.47 28.56
N TRP A 171 14.98 -52.54 29.80
CA TRP A 171 14.49 -51.50 30.69
C TRP A 171 15.58 -50.74 31.48
N HIS A 172 15.16 -49.56 31.99
CA HIS A 172 15.38 -48.97 33.32
C HIS A 172 16.26 -47.71 33.46
N GLY A 173 15.66 -46.67 34.05
CA GLY A 173 16.29 -45.90 35.14
C GLY A 173 16.27 -44.38 35.03
N TYR A 174 15.22 -43.72 35.52
CA TYR A 174 15.33 -42.41 36.20
C TYR A 174 15.77 -42.64 37.66
N PRO A 175 16.49 -41.71 38.30
CA PRO A 175 15.79 -40.76 39.19
C PRO A 175 16.43 -39.34 39.31
N GLU A 176 15.60 -38.32 39.57
CA GLU A 176 15.96 -37.07 40.27
C GLU A 176 15.77 -37.24 41.81
N PRO A 177 15.95 -36.26 42.77
CA PRO A 177 16.40 -34.84 42.70
C PRO A 177 17.35 -34.28 43.84
N PHE A 178 17.84 -33.02 43.67
CA PHE A 178 18.30 -31.95 44.63
C PHE A 178 19.39 -32.23 45.72
N PRO A 179 20.12 -31.24 46.38
CA PRO A 179 19.73 -29.85 46.77
C PRO A 179 20.80 -28.70 46.88
N HIS A 180 20.29 -27.46 46.98
CA HIS A 180 20.60 -26.26 47.82
C HIS A 180 22.01 -25.61 48.14
N VAL A 181 21.91 -24.28 48.35
CA VAL A 181 22.72 -23.26 49.12
C VAL A 181 24.00 -22.73 48.41
N ILE A 182 24.44 -21.45 48.39
CA ILE A 182 24.49 -20.31 49.35
C ILE A 182 24.69 -18.96 48.60
N THR A 183 24.12 -17.86 49.11
CA THR A 183 24.38 -16.44 48.75
C THR A 183 25.60 -15.85 49.49
N PRO A 184 26.12 -14.68 49.07
CA PRO A 184 25.98 -13.56 50.01
C PRO A 184 25.65 -12.20 49.38
N SER A 185 25.04 -11.39 50.23
CA SER A 185 24.72 -9.97 50.13
C SER A 185 25.90 -9.06 50.52
N LEU A 186 25.79 -7.76 50.18
CA LEU A 186 26.22 -6.53 50.90
C LEU A 186 26.11 -5.36 49.90
N SER A 187 25.04 -4.56 49.89
CA SER A 187 24.73 -3.35 50.68
C SER A 187 25.57 -2.09 50.39
N ALA A 188 24.85 -1.07 49.90
CA ALA A 188 24.89 0.35 50.24
C ALA A 188 26.13 1.21 49.99
N SER A 189 25.95 2.28 49.20
CA SER A 189 26.32 3.65 49.61
C SER A 189 25.66 4.67 48.69
N ALA A 190 24.72 5.42 49.26
CA ALA A 190 24.26 6.70 48.73
C ALA A 190 25.34 7.77 48.94
N ARG A 191 25.53 8.68 47.98
CA ARG A 191 26.04 10.02 48.28
C ARG A 191 25.47 11.06 47.32
N THR A 192 24.74 11.96 47.95
CA THR A 192 24.09 13.18 47.49
C THR A 192 25.10 14.30 47.20
N THR A 193 24.58 15.37 46.58
CA THR A 193 25.10 16.76 46.46
C THR A 193 25.95 17.03 45.20
N ARG A 194 25.78 18.14 44.48
CA ARG A 194 25.08 19.40 44.74
C ARG A 194 24.92 20.12 43.38
N ALA A 195 23.73 20.63 43.11
CA ALA A 195 23.55 21.66 42.09
C ALA A 195 24.28 22.94 42.56
N LEU A 196 25.08 23.52 41.67
CA LEU A 196 25.63 24.86 41.82
C LEU A 196 25.00 25.74 40.74
N SER A 197 24.37 26.78 41.25
CA SER A 197 23.71 27.90 40.60
C SER A 197 24.70 28.82 39.88
N ASP A 198 24.22 29.35 38.75
CA ASP A 198 24.30 30.71 38.21
C ASP A 198 25.53 31.61 38.43
N ASN A 199 25.80 32.31 37.32
CA ASN A 199 26.54 33.55 37.16
C ASN A 199 28.06 33.50 37.18
N LYS A 200 28.63 33.50 35.96
CA LYS A 200 29.63 34.50 35.55
C LYS A 200 29.95 34.42 34.05
N MET A 201 29.72 35.55 33.38
CA MET A 201 30.51 36.15 32.29
C MET A 201 29.70 36.52 31.05
N ALA A 202 29.01 37.66 31.17
CA ALA A 202 28.99 38.65 30.10
C ALA A 202 30.41 39.20 29.93
N ALA A 203 31.11 38.81 28.86
CA ALA A 203 32.17 39.57 28.17
C ALA A 203 32.82 38.67 27.12
N LEU A 204 32.34 38.77 25.87
CA LEU A 204 33.13 38.64 24.63
C LEU A 204 32.18 38.88 23.45
N VAL A 205 31.93 40.16 23.18
CA VAL A 205 31.37 40.63 21.92
C VAL A 205 32.54 40.73 20.95
N SER A 206 32.65 39.78 20.03
CA SER A 206 33.37 39.97 18.76
C SER A 206 32.59 39.27 17.66
N ALA A 207 32.19 40.06 16.67
CA ALA A 207 31.40 39.67 15.53
C ALA A 207 31.99 38.44 14.81
N GLN A 208 31.22 37.35 14.82
CA GLN A 208 31.23 36.34 13.78
C GLN A 208 29.76 36.10 13.43
N GLU A 209 29.44 36.29 12.16
CA GLU A 209 28.13 35.95 11.59
C GLU A 209 27.88 34.45 11.81
N VAL A 210 27.04 34.14 12.79
CA VAL A 210 26.51 32.80 13.00
C VAL A 210 25.30 32.65 12.07
N PRO A 211 25.26 31.65 11.17
CA PRO A 211 24.08 31.41 10.36
C PRO A 211 22.90 31.10 11.29
N SER A 212 21.83 31.87 11.18
CA SER A 212 20.60 31.72 11.94
C SER A 212 20.02 30.30 11.78
N HIS A 213 20.36 29.41 12.70
CA HIS A 213 19.65 28.14 12.86
C HIS A 213 18.40 28.42 13.69
N GLY A 214 17.36 28.87 12.99
CA GLY A 214 16.02 29.13 13.53
C GLY A 214 15.08 27.97 13.21
N ALA A 215 14.53 27.40 14.27
CA ALA A 215 13.68 26.22 14.29
C ALA A 215 12.34 26.41 13.55
N GLY A 216 11.89 25.29 12.97
CA GLY A 216 10.60 25.11 12.31
C GLY A 216 10.72 23.98 11.31
N GLN A 217 10.71 22.71 11.76
CA GLN A 217 10.52 21.62 10.80
C GLN A 217 9.08 21.70 10.29
N ASN A 218 8.90 22.41 9.19
CA ASN A 218 7.67 22.42 8.40
C ASN A 218 7.30 20.98 8.05
N GLN A 219 6.01 20.69 7.98
CA GLN A 219 5.53 19.40 7.53
C GLN A 219 5.97 19.21 6.06
N ARG A 220 6.89 18.29 5.84
CA ARG A 220 7.65 18.19 4.58
C ARG A 220 6.89 17.35 3.57
N ARG A 221 6.69 17.92 2.39
CA ARG A 221 6.43 17.12 1.19
C ARG A 221 7.77 16.55 0.74
N ASN A 222 7.69 15.52 -0.08
CA ASN A 222 8.84 14.90 -0.73
C ASN A 222 8.45 14.83 -2.19
N LEU A 223 9.30 15.32 -3.08
CA LEU A 223 9.10 15.24 -4.51
C LEU A 223 8.82 13.79 -4.90
N ASN A 224 7.70 13.57 -5.58
CA ASN A 224 7.40 12.31 -6.25
C ASN A 224 7.56 12.56 -7.74
N VAL A 225 8.12 11.59 -8.46
CA VAL A 225 8.27 11.64 -9.91
C VAL A 225 7.51 10.49 -10.57
N HIS A 226 7.16 10.67 -11.84
CA HIS A 226 6.51 9.63 -12.63
C HIS A 226 7.44 8.42 -12.82
N GLU A 227 6.84 7.25 -13.07
CA GLU A 227 7.58 5.99 -13.20
C GLU A 227 8.63 6.03 -14.33
N ASN A 228 8.35 6.72 -15.43
CA ASN A 228 9.32 6.93 -16.50
C ASN A 228 10.58 7.70 -16.05
N ILE A 229 10.43 8.67 -15.16
CA ILE A 229 11.55 9.44 -14.61
C ILE A 229 12.36 8.54 -13.66
N SER A 230 11.67 7.78 -12.79
CA SER A 230 12.31 6.77 -11.96
C SER A 230 13.12 5.78 -12.79
N PHE A 231 12.55 5.22 -13.86
CA PHE A 231 13.24 4.29 -14.74
C PHE A 231 14.44 4.93 -15.46
N SER A 232 14.32 6.18 -15.88
CA SER A 232 15.43 6.90 -16.52
C SER A 232 16.60 7.12 -15.57
N LEU A 233 16.34 7.48 -14.31
CA LEU A 233 17.36 7.61 -13.27
C LEU A 233 18.01 6.24 -12.96
N MET A 234 17.20 5.20 -12.84
CA MET A 234 17.67 3.83 -12.62
C MET A 234 18.59 3.36 -13.76
N GLN A 235 18.23 3.62 -15.02
CA GLN A 235 19.09 3.31 -16.17
C GLN A 235 20.43 4.05 -16.12
N LYS A 236 20.45 5.33 -15.74
CA LYS A 236 21.70 6.10 -15.56
C LYS A 236 22.60 5.49 -14.49
N CYS A 237 22.03 4.86 -13.47
CA CYS A 237 22.76 4.11 -12.43
C CYS A 237 23.06 2.66 -12.79
N GLY A 238 22.79 2.23 -14.04
CA GLY A 238 23.01 0.86 -14.47
C GLY A 238 22.07 -0.16 -13.81
N ILE A 239 20.94 0.27 -13.28
CA ILE A 239 19.94 -0.62 -12.67
C ILE A 239 19.01 -1.15 -13.79
N PRO A 240 18.84 -2.48 -13.94
CA PRO A 240 18.02 -3.03 -15.01
C PRO A 240 16.53 -2.72 -14.82
N VAL A 241 15.93 -2.12 -15.84
CA VAL A 241 14.48 -1.91 -15.97
C VAL A 241 13.99 -2.48 -17.30
N ALA A 242 12.68 -2.67 -17.45
CA ALA A 242 12.11 -3.04 -18.75
C ALA A 242 12.38 -1.94 -19.79
N LYS A 243 12.63 -2.30 -21.06
CA LYS A 243 12.71 -1.28 -22.12
C LYS A 243 11.39 -0.53 -22.21
N PHE A 244 11.45 0.78 -22.41
CA PHE A 244 10.26 1.61 -22.39
C PHE A 244 10.38 2.84 -23.28
N GLY A 245 9.23 3.42 -23.60
CA GLY A 245 9.10 4.76 -24.15
C GLY A 245 7.87 5.45 -23.55
N VAL A 246 7.80 6.77 -23.74
CA VAL A 246 6.75 7.61 -23.16
C VAL A 246 6.03 8.33 -24.29
N ALA A 247 4.72 8.49 -24.13
CA ALA A 247 3.91 9.21 -25.09
C ALA A 247 2.92 10.14 -24.37
N SER A 248 2.75 11.34 -24.92
CA SER A 248 1.76 12.32 -24.47
C SER A 248 0.58 12.41 -25.45
N THR A 249 0.74 11.86 -26.66
CA THR A 249 -0.33 11.73 -27.65
C THR A 249 -0.57 10.28 -28.06
N VAL A 250 -1.76 10.03 -28.61
CA VAL A 250 -2.16 8.68 -29.06
C VAL A 250 -1.30 8.21 -30.24
N ASP A 251 -0.90 9.11 -31.13
CA ASP A 251 -0.04 8.78 -32.28
C ASP A 251 1.42 8.58 -31.86
N GLU A 252 1.92 9.36 -30.89
CA GLU A 252 3.21 9.07 -30.25
C GLU A 252 3.22 7.69 -29.61
N ALA A 253 2.14 7.29 -28.92
CA ALA A 253 2.07 5.98 -28.27
C ALA A 253 2.16 4.83 -29.28
N TYR A 254 1.52 5.00 -30.45
CA TYR A 254 1.64 4.05 -31.55
C TYR A 254 3.06 3.98 -32.11
N GLN A 255 3.71 5.14 -32.34
CA GLN A 255 5.06 5.18 -32.87
C GLN A 255 6.09 4.60 -31.88
N VAL A 256 5.95 4.89 -30.59
CA VAL A 256 6.76 4.30 -29.52
C VAL A 256 6.63 2.78 -29.52
N ALA A 257 5.41 2.25 -29.63
CA ALA A 257 5.18 0.82 -29.69
C ALA A 257 5.84 0.17 -30.91
N LYS A 258 5.77 0.81 -32.09
CA LYS A 258 6.48 0.33 -33.29
C LYS A 258 7.98 0.30 -33.13
N ASN A 259 8.57 1.36 -32.59
CA ASN A 259 10.02 1.42 -32.38
C ASN A 259 10.46 0.33 -31.39
N LEU A 260 9.68 0.11 -30.32
CA LEU A 260 9.93 -0.98 -29.37
C LEU A 260 9.75 -2.36 -30.01
N GLU A 261 8.74 -2.55 -30.87
CA GLU A 261 8.53 -3.79 -31.63
C GLU A 261 9.74 -4.13 -32.50
N GLU A 262 10.24 -3.15 -33.26
CA GLU A 262 11.42 -3.29 -34.12
C GLU A 262 12.68 -3.62 -33.31
N GLU A 263 12.84 -3.00 -32.14
CA GLU A 263 14.00 -3.21 -31.26
C GLU A 263 13.95 -4.56 -30.50
N LEU A 264 12.76 -4.99 -30.08
CA LEU A 264 12.55 -6.19 -29.26
C LEU A 264 12.33 -7.45 -30.10
N GLY A 265 11.83 -7.31 -31.33
CA GLY A 265 11.37 -8.42 -32.15
C GLY A 265 10.15 -9.15 -31.59
N CYS A 266 9.35 -8.49 -30.74
CA CYS A 266 8.12 -9.04 -30.16
C CYS A 266 7.05 -7.96 -30.00
N GLN A 267 5.78 -8.38 -29.92
CA GLN A 267 4.62 -7.49 -29.88
C GLN A 267 3.98 -7.35 -28.49
N ASP A 268 4.63 -7.84 -27.44
CA ASP A 268 4.05 -7.87 -26.10
C ASP A 268 4.42 -6.63 -25.29
N PHE A 269 3.44 -5.76 -25.05
CA PHE A 269 3.65 -4.50 -24.34
C PHE A 269 2.78 -4.39 -23.08
N VAL A 270 3.19 -3.48 -22.21
CA VAL A 270 2.39 -2.98 -21.10
C VAL A 270 2.23 -1.47 -21.25
N VAL A 271 0.99 -0.99 -21.25
CA VAL A 271 0.66 0.44 -21.22
C VAL A 271 0.29 0.81 -19.80
N LYS A 272 1.04 1.73 -19.20
CA LYS A 272 0.88 2.20 -17.82
C LYS A 272 0.59 3.69 -17.79
N ALA A 273 -0.52 4.08 -17.16
CA ALA A 273 -0.84 5.47 -16.89
C ALA A 273 0.24 6.11 -16.02
N GLN A 274 0.76 7.27 -16.45
CA GLN A 274 1.68 8.08 -15.65
C GLN A 274 0.86 9.05 -14.82
N VAL A 275 0.61 8.65 -13.57
CA VAL A 275 -0.07 9.44 -12.55
C VAL A 275 0.64 9.23 -11.22
N LEU A 276 0.80 10.30 -10.42
CA LEU A 276 1.52 10.25 -9.13
C LEU A 276 0.65 9.66 -8.01
N THR A 277 0.21 8.42 -8.20
CA THR A 277 -0.55 7.65 -7.20
C THR A 277 -0.28 6.16 -7.35
N GLY A 278 -0.28 5.43 -6.23
CA GLY A 278 -0.21 3.98 -6.22
C GLY A 278 -1.53 3.32 -6.61
N GLY A 279 -1.51 1.99 -6.79
CA GLY A 279 -2.73 1.22 -7.04
C GLY A 279 -3.36 1.43 -8.42
N ARG A 280 -2.60 1.97 -9.39
CA ARG A 280 -3.04 2.26 -10.76
C ARG A 280 -3.74 1.06 -11.41
N GLY A 281 -3.21 -0.15 -11.25
CA GLY A 281 -3.79 -1.38 -11.80
C GLY A 281 -5.22 -1.68 -11.33
N LYS A 282 -5.56 -1.32 -10.09
CA LYS A 282 -6.92 -1.46 -9.50
C LYS A 282 -7.77 -0.19 -9.63
N GLY A 283 -7.22 0.89 -10.17
CA GLY A 283 -7.90 2.18 -10.32
C GLY A 283 -9.07 2.14 -11.31
N ARG A 284 -9.90 3.18 -11.28
CA ARG A 284 -11.02 3.37 -12.19
C ARG A 284 -10.92 4.74 -12.85
N TRP A 285 -11.12 4.80 -14.15
CA TRP A 285 -11.19 6.04 -14.90
C TRP A 285 -12.57 6.70 -14.68
N LYS A 286 -12.62 8.03 -14.62
CA LYS A 286 -13.92 8.75 -14.56
C LYS A 286 -14.82 8.45 -15.77
N SER A 287 -14.24 8.12 -16.91
CA SER A 287 -14.95 7.62 -18.11
C SER A 287 -15.62 6.25 -17.94
N GLY A 288 -15.34 5.53 -16.84
CA GLY A 288 -15.92 4.24 -16.51
C GLY A 288 -15.03 3.03 -16.79
N ALA A 289 -13.94 3.19 -17.54
CA ALA A 289 -12.96 2.13 -17.77
C ALA A 289 -12.26 1.71 -16.45
N LYS A 290 -11.78 0.46 -16.38
CA LYS A 290 -11.07 -0.09 -15.20
C LYS A 290 -9.60 -0.32 -15.50
N GLY A 291 -8.75 -0.02 -14.53
CA GLY A 291 -7.32 -0.27 -14.52
C GLY A 291 -6.51 0.74 -15.35
N GLY A 292 -5.49 1.32 -14.71
CA GLY A 292 -4.48 2.19 -15.33
C GLY A 292 -3.26 1.43 -15.86
N VAL A 293 -3.27 0.09 -15.83
CA VAL A 293 -2.22 -0.77 -16.39
C VAL A 293 -2.88 -1.79 -17.31
N LYS A 294 -2.39 -1.89 -18.56
CA LYS A 294 -2.97 -2.76 -19.61
C LYS A 294 -1.88 -3.56 -20.30
N LEU A 295 -2.10 -4.86 -20.38
CA LEU A 295 -1.34 -5.75 -21.25
C LEU A 295 -1.96 -5.69 -22.66
N VAL A 296 -1.12 -5.50 -23.66
CA VAL A 296 -1.52 -5.40 -25.07
C VAL A 296 -0.50 -6.13 -25.95
N LEU A 297 -0.95 -6.61 -27.10
CA LEU A 297 -0.21 -7.53 -27.97
C LEU A 297 0.16 -6.93 -29.33
N THR A 298 -0.19 -5.67 -29.60
CA THR A 298 0.13 -5.00 -30.87
C THR A 298 0.26 -3.48 -30.66
N PRO A 299 1.00 -2.76 -31.54
CA PRO A 299 1.00 -1.30 -31.56
C PRO A 299 -0.42 -0.70 -31.71
N GLU A 300 -1.31 -1.33 -32.47
CA GLU A 300 -2.70 -0.90 -32.62
C GLU A 300 -3.47 -1.00 -31.30
N GLU A 301 -3.26 -2.05 -30.51
CA GLU A 301 -3.83 -2.16 -29.17
C GLU A 301 -3.21 -1.15 -28.19
N VAL A 302 -1.92 -0.81 -28.32
CA VAL A 302 -1.30 0.29 -27.56
C VAL A 302 -2.03 1.60 -27.86
N LYS A 303 -2.26 1.92 -29.13
CA LYS A 303 -3.04 3.11 -29.55
C LYS A 303 -4.43 3.12 -28.91
N GLY A 304 -5.12 1.97 -28.97
CA GLY A 304 -6.43 1.78 -28.35
C GLY A 304 -6.43 1.97 -26.83
N ALA A 305 -5.41 1.47 -26.13
CA ALA A 305 -5.26 1.65 -24.69
C ALA A 305 -4.94 3.11 -24.33
N ALA A 306 -3.98 3.74 -25.02
CA ALA A 306 -3.59 5.14 -24.79
C ALA A 306 -4.76 6.11 -24.98
N SER A 307 -5.60 5.90 -26.00
CA SER A 307 -6.80 6.74 -26.24
C SER A 307 -7.81 6.75 -25.09
N LYS A 308 -7.81 5.71 -24.25
CA LYS A 308 -8.69 5.58 -23.07
C LYS A 308 -8.05 6.13 -21.79
N MET A 309 -6.75 6.43 -21.82
CA MET A 309 -5.99 6.90 -20.66
C MET A 309 -5.64 8.39 -20.77
N LEU A 310 -5.11 8.81 -21.92
CA LEU A 310 -4.63 10.18 -22.13
C LEU A 310 -5.77 11.20 -22.02
N GLY A 311 -5.54 12.27 -21.24
CA GLY A 311 -6.51 13.31 -20.95
C GLY A 311 -7.66 12.88 -20.02
N GLN A 312 -7.64 11.65 -19.51
CA GLN A 312 -8.64 11.15 -18.56
C GLN A 312 -8.15 11.26 -17.12
N THR A 313 -9.07 11.26 -16.17
CA THR A 313 -8.75 11.27 -14.73
C THR A 313 -8.82 9.85 -14.17
N LEU A 314 -7.73 9.37 -13.58
CA LEU A 314 -7.67 8.10 -12.86
C LEU A 314 -8.01 8.31 -11.38
N VAL A 315 -8.96 7.55 -10.88
CA VAL A 315 -9.31 7.46 -9.46
C VAL A 315 -8.71 6.18 -8.89
N THR A 316 -7.97 6.30 -7.80
CA THR A 316 -7.44 5.18 -7.02
C THR A 316 -7.92 5.27 -5.57
N LYS A 317 -7.64 4.25 -4.77
CA LYS A 317 -7.90 4.29 -3.32
C LYS A 317 -7.21 5.47 -2.63
N GLN A 318 -6.07 5.92 -3.17
CA GLN A 318 -5.23 6.96 -2.58
C GLN A 318 -5.62 8.38 -3.01
N THR A 319 -6.36 8.54 -4.11
CA THR A 319 -6.73 9.88 -4.63
C THR A 319 -8.09 10.38 -4.18
N GLY A 320 -8.91 9.51 -3.56
CA GLY A 320 -10.33 9.78 -3.37
C GLY A 320 -11.06 10.04 -4.69
N GLU A 321 -12.25 10.63 -4.62
CA GLU A 321 -13.10 10.91 -5.79
C GLU A 321 -12.50 11.95 -6.75
N ARG A 322 -11.60 12.81 -6.27
CA ARG A 322 -10.91 13.83 -7.06
C ARG A 322 -10.20 13.18 -8.25
N GLY A 323 -9.44 12.12 -7.98
CA GLY A 323 -8.58 11.47 -8.96
C GLY A 323 -7.41 12.35 -9.40
N ILE A 324 -6.62 11.87 -10.35
CA ILE A 324 -5.45 12.57 -10.92
C ILE A 324 -5.50 12.49 -12.45
N PRO A 325 -5.23 13.59 -13.18
CA PRO A 325 -5.20 13.59 -14.64
C PRO A 325 -4.01 12.77 -15.18
N CYS A 326 -4.26 11.96 -16.21
CA CYS A 326 -3.25 11.19 -16.92
C CYS A 326 -2.88 11.91 -18.22
N ASN A 327 -1.79 12.66 -18.20
CA ASN A 327 -1.31 13.42 -19.37
C ASN A 327 -0.30 12.63 -20.21
N GLN A 328 0.24 11.54 -19.67
CA GLN A 328 1.25 10.70 -20.33
C GLN A 328 0.99 9.22 -20.05
N VAL A 329 1.44 8.37 -20.96
CA VAL A 329 1.47 6.92 -20.78
C VAL A 329 2.89 6.40 -21.01
N LEU A 330 3.26 5.41 -20.21
CA LEU A 330 4.48 4.63 -20.36
C LEU A 330 4.15 3.35 -21.11
N ILE A 331 4.82 3.12 -22.23
CA ILE A 331 4.74 1.88 -23.01
C ILE A 331 6.03 1.12 -22.73
N CYS A 332 5.93 -0.05 -22.12
CA CYS A 332 7.10 -0.86 -21.81
C CYS A 332 7.00 -2.29 -22.33
N GLU A 333 8.16 -2.89 -22.55
CA GLU A 333 8.31 -4.32 -22.81
C GLU A 333 7.57 -5.13 -21.74
N ARG A 334 6.77 -6.11 -22.16
CA ARG A 334 6.24 -7.11 -21.25
C ARG A 334 7.33 -8.10 -20.86
N LYS A 335 7.73 -8.08 -19.58
CA LYS A 335 8.54 -9.14 -19.00
C LYS A 335 7.65 -10.32 -18.59
N TYR A 336 8.23 -11.53 -18.70
CA TYR A 336 7.62 -12.78 -18.28
C TYR A 336 8.33 -13.28 -17.02
N GLN A 337 7.87 -12.78 -15.88
CA GLN A 337 8.48 -13.01 -14.59
C GLN A 337 8.13 -14.39 -14.01
N ARG A 338 9.12 -15.00 -13.35
CA ARG A 338 8.97 -16.25 -12.59
C ARG A 338 8.75 -15.99 -11.11
N ASN A 339 9.47 -14.99 -10.58
CA ASN A 339 9.45 -14.60 -9.19
C ASN A 339 9.17 -13.09 -9.12
N GLU A 340 8.36 -12.69 -8.16
CA GLU A 340 8.05 -11.30 -7.83
C GLU A 340 8.40 -11.08 -6.37
N LEU A 341 9.40 -10.24 -6.13
CA LEU A 341 9.92 -9.91 -4.81
C LEU A 341 9.63 -8.44 -4.49
N PHE A 342 9.62 -8.10 -3.21
CA PHE A 342 9.54 -6.73 -2.75
C PHE A 342 10.90 -6.29 -2.23
N PHE A 343 11.36 -5.11 -2.65
CA PHE A 343 12.58 -4.49 -2.14
C PHE A 343 12.36 -2.98 -1.99
N CYS A 344 12.71 -2.44 -0.83
CA CYS A 344 12.54 -1.05 -0.50
C CYS A 344 13.72 -0.53 0.31
N ILE A 345 14.12 0.72 0.09
CA ILE A 345 15.06 1.47 0.92
C ILE A 345 14.33 2.72 1.40
N MET A 346 14.28 2.96 2.70
CA MET A 346 13.66 4.15 3.25
C MET A 346 14.39 4.69 4.47
N MET A 347 14.33 6.00 4.67
CA MET A 347 14.81 6.62 5.92
C MET A 347 13.85 6.29 7.06
N GLU A 348 14.30 5.48 8.02
CA GLU A 348 13.52 5.06 9.18
C GLU A 348 13.97 5.81 10.43
N ARG A 349 13.03 6.54 11.04
CA ARG A 349 13.30 7.36 12.24
C ARG A 349 13.73 6.52 13.42
N ALA A 350 13.15 5.32 13.58
CA ALA A 350 13.46 4.40 14.67
C ALA A 350 14.90 3.87 14.63
N PHE A 351 15.52 3.88 13.45
CA PHE A 351 16.89 3.42 13.24
C PHE A 351 17.87 4.56 13.02
N HIS A 352 17.39 5.81 13.02
CA HIS A 352 18.18 7.01 12.75
C HIS A 352 18.98 6.95 11.43
N GLY A 353 18.45 6.27 10.41
CA GLY A 353 19.18 6.03 9.16
C GLY A 353 18.36 5.24 8.12
N PRO A 354 18.97 4.91 6.97
CA PRO A 354 18.32 4.12 5.95
C PRO A 354 18.15 2.66 6.40
N VAL A 355 16.99 2.10 6.09
CA VAL A 355 16.67 0.70 6.31
C VAL A 355 16.23 0.10 4.99
N ILE A 356 16.81 -1.05 4.66
CA ILE A 356 16.34 -1.89 3.56
C ILE A 356 15.23 -2.78 4.11
N ILE A 357 14.06 -2.72 3.48
CA ILE A 357 12.91 -3.56 3.77
C ILE A 357 12.70 -4.48 2.57
N TYR A 358 12.63 -5.79 2.79
CA TYR A 358 12.50 -6.75 1.71
C TYR A 358 11.60 -7.92 2.11
N SER A 359 10.94 -8.51 1.11
CA SER A 359 10.00 -9.63 1.31
C SER A 359 9.93 -10.52 0.07
N PRO A 360 9.78 -11.85 0.24
CA PRO A 360 9.50 -12.73 -0.89
C PRO A 360 8.11 -12.51 -1.50
N TYR A 361 7.23 -11.73 -0.86
CA TYR A 361 5.89 -11.39 -1.35
C TYR A 361 5.89 -10.08 -2.15
N GLY A 362 6.41 -10.12 -3.38
CA GLY A 362 6.30 -9.01 -4.33
C GLY A 362 4.99 -9.00 -5.11
N GLY A 363 4.74 -7.90 -5.85
CA GLY A 363 3.56 -7.73 -6.71
C GLY A 363 2.27 -7.44 -5.94
N MET A 364 2.34 -7.32 -4.62
CA MET A 364 1.22 -7.11 -3.70
C MET A 364 1.38 -5.81 -2.90
N ASN A 365 0.31 -5.38 -2.23
CA ASN A 365 0.38 -4.25 -1.30
C ASN A 365 1.19 -4.66 -0.07
N ILE A 366 2.30 -3.97 0.20
CA ILE A 366 3.22 -4.38 1.28
C ILE A 366 2.61 -4.18 2.67
N GLU A 367 1.69 -3.22 2.84
CA GLU A 367 1.01 -2.99 4.09
C GLU A 367 0.06 -4.15 4.45
N GLU A 368 -0.60 -4.76 3.45
CA GLU A 368 -1.36 -6.00 3.62
C GLU A 368 -0.43 -7.16 4.03
N VAL A 369 0.73 -7.31 3.39
CA VAL A 369 1.72 -8.34 3.76
C VAL A 369 2.22 -8.12 5.19
N ALA A 370 2.53 -6.89 5.60
CA ALA A 370 2.98 -6.58 6.95
C ALA A 370 1.92 -6.89 8.03
N GLN A 371 0.64 -6.85 7.69
CA GLN A 371 -0.46 -7.23 8.59
C GLN A 371 -0.70 -8.75 8.63
N GLU A 372 -0.67 -9.41 7.47
CA GLU A 372 -1.01 -10.84 7.36
C GLU A 372 0.18 -11.78 7.62
N HIS A 373 1.37 -11.34 7.25
CA HIS A 373 2.64 -12.07 7.25
C HIS A 373 3.80 -11.19 7.76
N PRO A 374 3.73 -10.65 9.00
CA PRO A 374 4.75 -9.74 9.52
C PRO A 374 6.16 -10.35 9.55
N ASP A 375 6.26 -11.67 9.75
CA ASP A 375 7.54 -12.40 9.80
C ASP A 375 8.25 -12.46 8.44
N GLU A 376 7.53 -12.17 7.35
CA GLU A 376 8.02 -12.16 5.97
C GLU A 376 8.44 -10.74 5.53
N ILE A 377 8.38 -9.77 6.44
CA ILE A 377 8.91 -8.41 6.25
C ILE A 377 10.23 -8.31 7.00
N HIS A 378 11.31 -8.42 6.25
CA HIS A 378 12.65 -8.32 6.83
C HIS A 378 13.15 -6.88 6.74
N LYS A 379 13.87 -6.45 7.77
CA LYS A 379 14.46 -5.13 7.88
C LYS A 379 15.95 -5.24 8.14
N LEU A 380 16.75 -4.54 7.35
CA LEU A 380 18.19 -4.42 7.52
C LEU A 380 18.57 -2.94 7.59
N PRO A 381 18.92 -2.41 8.77
CA PRO A 381 19.50 -1.08 8.89
C PRO A 381 20.88 -1.04 8.22
N VAL A 382 21.14 0.03 7.48
CA VAL A 382 22.41 0.22 6.75
C VAL A 382 23.01 1.56 7.15
N ASP A 383 24.34 1.59 7.27
CA ASP A 383 25.10 2.81 7.53
C ASP A 383 25.20 3.63 6.24
N LEU A 384 24.70 4.87 6.27
CA LEU A 384 24.59 5.72 5.09
C LEU A 384 25.97 6.07 4.49
N ASP A 385 26.99 6.25 5.33
CA ASP A 385 28.33 6.64 4.90
C ASP A 385 29.07 5.46 4.27
N LYS A 386 28.93 4.26 4.88
CA LYS A 386 29.59 3.05 4.40
C LYS A 386 28.94 2.45 3.15
N GLY A 387 27.64 2.70 2.95
CA GLY A 387 26.89 2.06 1.88
C GLY A 387 26.47 0.62 2.20
N LEU A 388 25.79 -0.04 1.26
CA LEU A 388 25.43 -1.45 1.37
C LEU A 388 26.58 -2.35 0.91
N PRO A 389 27.24 -3.11 1.81
CA PRO A 389 28.29 -4.05 1.43
C PRO A 389 27.72 -5.20 0.60
N MET A 390 28.49 -5.69 -0.37
CA MET A 390 28.09 -6.82 -1.23
C MET A 390 27.71 -8.07 -0.42
N GLU A 391 28.40 -8.34 0.69
CA GLU A 391 28.09 -9.48 1.58
C GLU A 391 26.67 -9.38 2.17
N GLN A 392 26.27 -8.20 2.63
CA GLN A 392 24.91 -7.96 3.14
C GLN A 392 23.88 -8.02 2.01
N ALA A 393 24.21 -7.51 0.82
CA ALA A 393 23.34 -7.62 -0.35
C ALA A 393 23.13 -9.09 -0.78
N MET A 394 24.17 -9.92 -0.67
CA MET A 394 24.09 -11.37 -0.90
C MET A 394 23.21 -12.07 0.13
N GLU A 395 23.30 -11.68 1.41
CA GLU A 395 22.43 -12.18 2.48
C GLU A 395 20.96 -11.83 2.23
N ILE A 396 20.67 -10.60 1.78
CA ILE A 396 19.31 -10.19 1.37
C ILE A 396 18.81 -11.10 0.24
N ALA A 397 19.62 -11.31 -0.79
CA ALA A 397 19.26 -12.16 -1.92
C ALA A 397 18.96 -13.61 -1.46
N GLU A 398 19.79 -14.15 -0.58
CA GLU A 398 19.56 -15.48 0.01
C GLU A 398 18.25 -15.56 0.78
N ARG A 399 17.97 -14.59 1.66
CA ARG A 399 16.74 -14.54 2.46
C ARG A 399 15.47 -14.34 1.62
N LEU A 400 15.60 -13.69 0.46
CA LEU A 400 14.55 -13.62 -0.56
C LEU A 400 14.32 -14.94 -1.31
N GLY A 401 15.04 -16.01 -0.97
CA GLY A 401 14.92 -17.32 -1.61
C GLY A 401 15.61 -17.40 -2.97
N ILE A 402 16.51 -16.46 -3.29
CA ILE A 402 17.24 -16.47 -4.56
C ILE A 402 18.31 -17.57 -4.52
N GLY A 403 18.28 -18.46 -5.52
CA GLY A 403 19.24 -19.55 -5.66
C GLY A 403 20.68 -19.05 -5.86
N GLU A 404 21.64 -19.78 -5.28
CA GLU A 404 23.06 -19.41 -5.17
C GLU A 404 23.67 -18.79 -6.44
N LEU A 405 23.48 -19.44 -7.59
CA LEU A 405 24.03 -19.01 -8.88
C LEU A 405 23.54 -17.64 -9.35
N LYS A 406 22.44 -17.13 -8.80
CA LYS A 406 21.80 -15.87 -9.21
C LYS A 406 21.90 -14.78 -8.15
N ARG A 407 22.38 -15.11 -6.95
CA ARG A 407 22.45 -14.15 -5.82
C ARG A 407 23.34 -12.96 -6.13
N ALA A 408 24.51 -13.20 -6.73
CA ALA A 408 25.46 -12.12 -7.06
C ALA A 408 24.85 -11.07 -8.01
N ALA A 409 24.08 -11.51 -9.00
CA ALA A 409 23.41 -10.61 -9.93
C ALA A 409 22.30 -9.79 -9.27
N ALA A 410 21.51 -10.39 -8.37
CA ALA A 410 20.50 -9.66 -7.60
C ALA A 410 21.13 -8.69 -6.59
N ALA A 411 22.17 -9.13 -5.88
CA ALA A 411 22.90 -8.34 -4.90
C ALA A 411 23.54 -7.09 -5.53
N ASP A 412 24.13 -7.20 -6.72
CA ASP A 412 24.65 -6.06 -7.48
C ASP A 412 23.55 -5.00 -7.74
N VAL A 413 22.33 -5.43 -8.07
CA VAL A 413 21.19 -4.50 -8.22
C VAL A 413 20.83 -3.81 -6.90
N PHE A 414 20.83 -4.53 -5.78
CA PHE A 414 20.54 -3.96 -4.46
C PHE A 414 21.58 -2.91 -4.04
N VAL A 415 22.87 -3.17 -4.30
CA VAL A 415 23.95 -2.21 -4.05
C VAL A 415 23.75 -0.96 -4.89
N ARG A 416 23.49 -1.09 -6.19
CA ARG A 416 23.24 0.05 -7.09
C ARG A 416 22.00 0.86 -6.68
N LEU A 417 20.92 0.20 -6.22
CA LEU A 417 19.75 0.88 -5.69
C LEU A 417 20.09 1.71 -4.44
N PHE A 418 20.97 1.20 -3.58
CA PHE A 418 21.45 1.94 -2.41
C PHE A 418 22.36 3.12 -2.79
N ASP A 419 23.26 2.92 -3.75
CA ASP A 419 24.12 4.00 -4.27
C ASP A 419 23.27 5.11 -4.91
N MET A 420 22.25 4.73 -5.69
CA MET A 420 21.27 5.67 -6.25
C MET A 420 20.52 6.40 -5.14
N PHE A 421 20.06 5.68 -4.10
CA PHE A 421 19.38 6.25 -2.93
C PHE A 421 20.18 7.40 -2.31
N ARG A 422 21.49 7.17 -2.12
CA ARG A 422 22.41 8.17 -1.58
C ARG A 422 22.71 9.31 -2.56
N GLN A 423 22.95 8.98 -3.84
CA GLN A 423 23.37 9.93 -4.87
C GLN A 423 22.31 11.02 -5.13
N TYR A 424 21.02 10.65 -5.11
CA TYR A 424 19.92 11.54 -5.45
C TYR A 424 19.14 12.04 -4.23
N ASP A 425 19.66 11.91 -3.01
CA ASP A 425 18.97 12.36 -1.79
C ASP A 425 17.55 11.79 -1.66
N LEU A 426 17.41 10.50 -1.93
CA LEU A 426 16.13 9.81 -1.84
C LEU A 426 15.78 9.52 -0.37
N VAL A 427 14.50 9.63 -0.04
CA VAL A 427 13.93 9.21 1.26
C VAL A 427 13.15 7.90 1.13
N LEU A 428 12.81 7.50 -0.10
CA LEU A 428 12.17 6.24 -0.44
C LEU A 428 12.63 5.77 -1.83
N VAL A 429 13.04 4.51 -1.92
CA VAL A 429 13.15 3.72 -3.15
C VAL A 429 12.31 2.48 -2.92
N GLU A 430 11.17 2.34 -3.58
CA GLU A 430 10.31 1.16 -3.49
C GLU A 430 10.24 0.48 -4.86
N ILE A 431 10.71 -0.77 -4.92
CA ILE A 431 10.66 -1.62 -6.11
C ILE A 431 9.65 -2.74 -5.86
N ASN A 432 8.53 -2.70 -6.59
CA ASN A 432 7.44 -3.64 -6.38
C ASN A 432 6.66 -3.97 -7.67
N PRO A 433 7.01 -5.05 -8.41
CA PRO A 433 7.97 -6.08 -8.02
C PRO A 433 9.41 -5.85 -8.53
N PHE A 434 10.38 -6.34 -7.75
CA PHE A 434 11.69 -6.75 -8.23
C PHE A 434 11.57 -8.19 -8.75
N ALA A 435 11.87 -8.41 -10.03
CA ALA A 435 11.44 -9.61 -10.72
C ALA A 435 12.56 -10.36 -11.45
N GLU A 436 12.42 -11.68 -11.49
CA GLU A 436 13.27 -12.58 -12.27
C GLU A 436 12.57 -12.99 -13.56
N ASP A 437 13.21 -12.84 -14.72
CA ASP A 437 12.66 -13.33 -15.99
C ASP A 437 12.85 -14.86 -16.18
N ASN A 438 12.36 -15.37 -17.30
CA ASN A 438 12.50 -16.79 -17.66
C ASN A 438 13.93 -17.23 -18.03
N ARG A 439 14.85 -16.29 -18.24
CA ARG A 439 16.28 -16.51 -18.53
C ARG A 439 17.14 -16.37 -17.25
N GLY A 440 16.56 -15.94 -16.14
CA GLY A 440 17.24 -15.74 -14.86
C GLY A 440 17.87 -14.36 -14.69
N ASN A 441 17.49 -13.39 -15.52
CA ASN A 441 17.91 -11.99 -15.39
C ASN A 441 16.96 -11.25 -14.44
N TRP A 442 17.51 -10.29 -13.69
CA TRP A 442 16.78 -9.49 -12.72
C TRP A 442 16.43 -8.11 -13.26
N PHE A 443 15.21 -7.64 -12.98
CA PHE A 443 14.74 -6.31 -13.37
C PHE A 443 13.81 -5.70 -12.32
N CYS A 444 13.80 -4.37 -12.27
CA CYS A 444 12.78 -3.62 -11.56
C CYS A 444 11.59 -3.37 -12.51
N LEU A 445 10.41 -3.92 -12.19
CA LEU A 445 9.22 -3.80 -13.05
C LEU A 445 8.31 -2.63 -12.71
N ASP A 446 8.40 -2.11 -11.49
CA ASP A 446 7.78 -0.86 -11.04
C ASP A 446 8.71 -0.23 -10.01
N ALA A 447 8.74 1.10 -9.98
CA ALA A 447 9.60 1.86 -9.09
C ALA A 447 8.90 3.14 -8.63
N LYS A 448 8.88 3.33 -7.32
CA LYS A 448 8.39 4.55 -6.68
C LYS A 448 9.53 5.20 -5.90
N LEU A 449 9.92 6.37 -6.38
CA LEU A 449 11.00 7.17 -5.79
C LEU A 449 10.43 8.40 -5.10
N ARG A 450 10.94 8.71 -3.90
CA ARG A 450 10.67 9.99 -3.21
C ARG A 450 11.97 10.64 -2.81
N PHE A 451 12.07 11.94 -3.06
CA PHE A 451 13.27 12.74 -2.81
C PHE A 451 13.07 13.66 -1.60
N ASP A 452 14.14 13.99 -0.88
CA ASP A 452 14.10 15.00 0.18
C ASP A 452 13.97 16.40 -0.42
N ASP A 453 12.86 17.09 -0.15
CA ASP A 453 12.66 18.47 -0.61
C ASP A 453 13.75 19.43 -0.12
N ASN A 454 14.40 19.16 1.02
CA ASN A 454 15.50 20.00 1.51
C ASN A 454 16.77 19.87 0.67
N ALA A 455 16.87 18.86 -0.20
CA ALA A 455 18.01 18.66 -1.08
C ALA A 455 17.83 19.35 -2.45
N GLU A 456 16.72 20.05 -2.69
CA GLU A 456 16.43 20.73 -3.96
C GLU A 456 17.60 21.60 -4.45
N TYR A 457 18.21 22.37 -3.54
CA TYR A 457 19.33 23.28 -3.87
C TYR A 457 20.53 22.58 -4.50
N ARG A 458 20.69 21.27 -4.30
CA ARG A 458 21.79 20.45 -4.85
C ARG A 458 21.31 19.36 -5.83
N GLN A 459 20.00 19.26 -6.07
CA GLN A 459 19.39 18.32 -7.01
C GLN A 459 18.53 19.02 -8.10
N PRO A 460 18.97 20.13 -8.72
CA PRO A 460 18.12 20.93 -9.61
C PRO A 460 17.59 20.15 -10.82
N GLU A 461 18.38 19.23 -11.37
CA GLU A 461 17.95 18.38 -12.51
C GLU A 461 16.81 17.44 -12.14
N VAL A 462 16.78 16.93 -10.91
CA VAL A 462 15.70 16.05 -10.43
C VAL A 462 14.42 16.86 -10.23
N PHE A 463 14.53 17.99 -9.52
CA PHE A 463 13.39 18.86 -9.19
C PHE A 463 12.78 19.54 -10.41
N ALA A 464 13.55 19.71 -11.50
CA ALA A 464 13.02 20.12 -12.80
C ALA A 464 11.95 19.16 -13.38
N ASN A 465 11.87 17.91 -12.89
CA ASN A 465 10.85 16.93 -13.31
C ASN A 465 9.55 17.00 -12.48
N ARG A 466 9.40 17.98 -11.58
CA ARG A 466 8.17 18.15 -10.79
C ARG A 466 6.99 18.43 -11.72
N ASP A 467 5.95 17.59 -11.61
CA ASP A 467 4.72 17.74 -12.39
C ASP A 467 3.60 18.35 -11.54
N PHE A 468 3.48 19.67 -11.63
CA PHE A 468 2.44 20.45 -10.93
C PHE A 468 1.01 20.05 -11.32
N THR A 469 0.80 19.40 -12.47
CA THR A 469 -0.55 18.96 -12.90
C THR A 469 -1.11 17.83 -12.03
N GLN A 470 -0.25 17.20 -11.23
CA GLN A 470 -0.58 16.07 -10.37
C GLN A 470 -0.92 16.51 -8.94
N GLU A 471 -0.62 17.76 -8.61
CA GLU A 471 -0.83 18.35 -7.29
C GLU A 471 -2.17 19.11 -7.21
N ASP A 472 -2.55 19.58 -6.03
CA ASP A 472 -3.68 20.49 -5.93
C ASP A 472 -3.28 21.91 -6.38
N PRO A 473 -4.03 22.56 -7.30
CA PRO A 473 -3.70 23.91 -7.76
C PRO A 473 -3.51 24.92 -6.63
N LYS A 474 -4.27 24.80 -5.53
CA LYS A 474 -4.15 25.69 -4.37
C LYS A 474 -2.85 25.48 -3.61
N GLU A 475 -2.38 24.22 -3.54
CA GLU A 475 -1.11 23.89 -2.91
C GLU A 475 0.07 24.36 -3.76
N VAL A 476 -0.06 24.26 -5.08
CA VAL A 476 0.91 24.82 -6.04
C VAL A 476 0.98 26.33 -5.89
N GLU A 477 -0.15 27.03 -5.90
CA GLU A 477 -0.21 28.48 -5.69
C GLU A 477 0.42 28.89 -4.34
N ALA A 478 0.05 28.20 -3.25
CA ALA A 478 0.64 28.42 -1.93
C ALA A 478 2.18 28.30 -1.92
N SER A 479 2.72 27.33 -2.65
CA SER A 479 4.16 27.10 -2.68
C SER A 479 4.97 28.26 -3.29
N HIS A 480 4.37 29.04 -4.21
CA HIS A 480 5.02 30.22 -4.79
C HIS A 480 5.26 31.33 -3.76
N TYR A 481 4.49 31.33 -2.67
CA TYR A 481 4.58 32.29 -1.57
C TYR A 481 5.26 31.72 -0.32
N GLY A 482 5.83 30.51 -0.41
CA GLY A 482 6.43 29.81 0.71
C GLY A 482 5.42 29.39 1.78
N LEU A 483 4.15 29.20 1.40
CA LEU A 483 3.07 28.78 2.30
C LEU A 483 2.91 27.26 2.24
N ASN A 484 2.87 26.60 3.40
CA ASN A 484 2.56 25.17 3.47
C ASN A 484 1.04 24.99 3.55
N TYR A 485 0.40 24.70 2.42
CA TYR A 485 -1.04 24.51 2.33
C TYR A 485 -1.39 23.03 2.07
N ILE A 486 -2.48 22.55 2.67
CA ILE A 486 -3.13 21.27 2.30
C ILE A 486 -4.65 21.51 2.31
N SER A 487 -5.31 21.17 1.19
CA SER A 487 -6.78 21.25 1.14
C SER A 487 -7.42 20.08 1.89
N LEU A 488 -8.47 20.39 2.65
CA LEU A 488 -9.33 19.41 3.32
C LEU A 488 -10.80 19.62 2.88
N ASP A 489 -11.72 18.83 3.42
CA ASP A 489 -13.12 18.82 2.99
C ASP A 489 -14.07 19.69 3.82
N GLY A 490 -13.57 20.36 4.87
CA GLY A 490 -14.37 21.14 5.80
C GLY A 490 -14.81 22.51 5.29
N SER A 491 -15.34 23.31 6.23
CA SER A 491 -15.91 24.65 5.98
C SER A 491 -15.23 25.77 6.77
N ILE A 492 -14.28 25.45 7.65
CA ILE A 492 -13.58 26.44 8.47
C ILE A 492 -12.14 26.59 7.99
N GLY A 493 -11.84 27.72 7.36
CA GLY A 493 -10.49 28.02 6.91
C GLY A 493 -9.55 28.24 8.09
N CYS A 494 -8.32 27.74 8.01
CA CYS A 494 -7.31 27.94 9.05
C CYS A 494 -6.12 28.73 8.48
N LEU A 495 -5.65 29.75 9.20
CA LEU A 495 -4.40 30.45 8.93
C LEU A 495 -3.60 30.54 10.23
N VAL A 496 -2.49 29.80 10.28
CA VAL A 496 -1.73 29.61 11.52
C VAL A 496 -0.24 29.74 11.24
N ASN A 497 0.55 30.19 12.23
CA ASN A 497 2.01 30.10 12.16
C ASN A 497 2.54 28.92 12.98
N GLY A 498 3.38 28.11 12.36
CA GLY A 498 3.98 26.90 12.91
C GLY A 498 3.11 25.66 12.70
N ALA A 499 3.66 24.65 12.02
CA ALA A 499 2.97 23.41 11.67
C ALA A 499 2.30 22.68 12.87
N GLY A 500 2.96 22.66 14.03
CA GLY A 500 2.39 22.06 15.25
C GLY A 500 1.15 22.78 15.75
N LEU A 501 1.16 24.11 15.74
CA LEU A 501 0.01 24.93 16.12
C LEU A 501 -1.10 24.84 15.06
N ALA A 502 -0.74 24.74 13.79
CA ALA A 502 -1.70 24.55 12.70
C ALA A 502 -2.48 23.23 12.85
N MET A 503 -1.79 22.13 13.14
CA MET A 503 -2.43 20.85 13.48
C MET A 503 -3.31 20.94 14.71
N ALA A 504 -2.82 21.51 15.81
CA ALA A 504 -3.61 21.68 17.03
C ALA A 504 -4.85 22.56 16.82
N THR A 505 -4.77 23.56 15.94
CA THR A 505 -5.90 24.44 15.59
C THR A 505 -6.99 23.67 14.85
N MET A 506 -6.62 22.82 13.88
CA MET A 506 -7.56 21.94 13.19
C MET A 506 -8.21 20.94 14.16
N ASP A 507 -7.41 20.35 15.04
CA ASP A 507 -7.89 19.38 16.03
C ASP A 507 -8.88 20.02 17.01
N ILE A 508 -8.63 21.25 17.48
CA ILE A 508 -9.55 21.92 18.40
C ILE A 508 -10.83 22.38 17.70
N ILE A 509 -10.78 22.79 16.43
CA ILE A 509 -11.99 23.04 15.62
C ILE A 509 -12.84 21.77 15.56
N LYS A 510 -12.20 20.63 15.27
CA LYS A 510 -12.87 19.33 15.20
C LYS A 510 -13.44 18.90 16.55
N LEU A 511 -12.72 19.16 17.64
CA LEU A 511 -13.15 18.88 19.01
C LEU A 511 -14.46 19.63 19.36
N HIS A 512 -14.60 20.87 18.88
CA HIS A 512 -15.81 21.68 19.04
C HIS A 512 -16.92 21.37 18.01
N GLY A 513 -16.72 20.36 17.15
CA GLY A 513 -17.73 19.89 16.20
C GLY A 513 -17.68 20.54 14.81
N GLY A 514 -16.70 21.40 14.55
CA GLY A 514 -16.48 21.97 13.22
C GLY A 514 -15.65 21.07 12.29
N GLU A 515 -15.57 21.46 11.02
CA GLU A 515 -14.75 20.77 10.03
C GLU A 515 -13.69 21.74 9.47
N PRO A 516 -12.38 21.52 9.71
CA PRO A 516 -11.33 22.34 9.11
C PRO A 516 -11.29 22.14 7.58
N ALA A 517 -11.28 23.24 6.85
CA ALA A 517 -11.25 23.27 5.38
C ALA A 517 -9.84 23.13 4.80
N ASN A 518 -8.82 23.46 5.58
CA ASN A 518 -7.43 23.38 5.15
C ASN A 518 -6.47 23.31 6.34
N PHE A 519 -5.27 22.80 6.07
CA PHE A 519 -4.07 23.12 6.83
C PHE A 519 -3.36 24.28 6.13
N LEU A 520 -2.89 25.28 6.88
CA LEU A 520 -2.03 26.34 6.35
C LEU A 520 -1.08 26.81 7.44
N ASP A 521 0.22 26.67 7.16
CA ASP A 521 1.31 27.23 7.96
C ASP A 521 2.02 28.36 7.20
N VAL A 522 1.91 29.58 7.72
CA VAL A 522 2.58 30.79 7.17
C VAL A 522 4.05 30.94 7.62
N GLY A 523 4.52 30.10 8.54
CA GLY A 523 5.86 30.18 9.13
C GLY A 523 6.01 31.26 10.21
N GLY A 524 7.14 31.26 10.91
CA GLY A 524 7.37 32.12 12.08
C GLY A 524 7.59 33.62 11.80
N GLY A 525 7.77 34.00 10.54
CA GLY A 525 8.04 35.39 10.11
C GLY A 525 7.13 35.85 8.99
N ALA A 526 5.83 35.52 9.08
CA ALA A 526 4.85 35.78 8.05
C ALA A 526 4.75 37.27 7.68
N THR A 527 4.87 37.59 6.40
CA THR A 527 4.70 38.97 5.91
C THR A 527 3.23 39.29 5.63
N ALA A 528 2.85 40.57 5.59
CA ALA A 528 1.49 40.99 5.21
C ALA A 528 1.09 40.47 3.81
N ALA A 529 2.03 40.43 2.87
CA ALA A 529 1.83 39.86 1.54
C ALA A 529 1.48 38.36 1.62
N GLN A 530 2.22 37.57 2.41
CA GLN A 530 1.94 36.15 2.62
C GLN A 530 0.57 35.91 3.29
N VAL A 531 0.18 36.77 4.24
CA VAL A 531 -1.15 36.70 4.87
C VAL A 531 -2.25 36.99 3.84
N THR A 532 -2.06 37.98 2.97
CA THR A 532 -3.02 38.33 1.92
C THR A 532 -3.20 37.19 0.93
N GLU A 533 -2.11 36.59 0.45
CA GLU A 533 -2.18 35.43 -0.45
C GLU A 533 -2.78 34.19 0.24
N ALA A 534 -2.49 33.98 1.53
CA ALA A 534 -3.14 32.94 2.32
C ALA A 534 -4.67 33.12 2.36
N PHE A 535 -5.16 34.35 2.56
CA PHE A 535 -6.59 34.64 2.49
C PHE A 535 -7.17 34.39 1.10
N LYS A 536 -6.48 34.81 0.02
CA LYS A 536 -6.91 34.51 -1.37
C LYS A 536 -7.08 33.01 -1.60
N ILE A 537 -6.10 32.22 -1.19
CA ILE A 537 -6.12 30.76 -1.36
C ILE A 537 -7.26 30.12 -0.56
N ILE A 538 -7.42 30.47 0.72
CA ILE A 538 -8.51 29.95 1.57
C ILE A 538 -9.87 30.31 0.99
N THR A 539 -10.06 31.57 0.60
CA THR A 539 -11.37 32.10 0.16
C THR A 539 -11.72 31.72 -1.27
N SER A 540 -10.77 31.22 -2.05
CA SER A 540 -11.05 30.55 -3.33
C SER A 540 -11.93 29.31 -3.16
N ASP A 541 -11.98 28.73 -1.95
CA ASP A 541 -12.89 27.63 -1.65
C ASP A 541 -14.30 28.12 -1.26
N SER A 542 -15.26 27.89 -2.13
CA SER A 542 -16.67 28.21 -1.87
C SER A 542 -17.29 27.48 -0.66
N LYS A 543 -16.69 26.36 -0.21
CA LYS A 543 -17.12 25.64 1.00
C LYS A 543 -16.79 26.40 2.28
N VAL A 544 -15.80 27.30 2.25
CA VAL A 544 -15.38 28.04 3.43
C VAL A 544 -16.49 29.01 3.86
N GLN A 545 -16.86 28.93 5.13
CA GLN A 545 -17.94 29.68 5.76
C GLN A 545 -17.44 30.62 6.85
N ALA A 546 -16.29 30.30 7.46
CA ALA A 546 -15.61 31.13 8.45
C ALA A 546 -14.10 30.86 8.38
N ILE A 547 -13.28 31.79 8.89
CA ILE A 547 -11.83 31.62 9.00
C ILE A 547 -11.40 31.78 10.45
N LEU A 548 -10.55 30.87 10.94
CA LEU A 548 -9.80 31.01 12.18
C LEU A 548 -8.35 31.38 11.86
N VAL A 549 -7.96 32.59 12.26
CA VAL A 549 -6.57 33.03 12.29
C VAL A 549 -6.03 32.81 13.69
N ASN A 550 -5.01 31.98 13.85
CA ASN A 550 -4.36 31.74 15.13
C ASN A 550 -2.86 32.00 15.00
N ILE A 551 -2.39 33.16 15.44
CA ILE A 551 -0.99 33.55 15.32
C ILE A 551 -0.39 33.79 16.70
N PHE A 552 0.70 33.08 16.98
CA PHE A 552 1.56 33.36 18.12
C PHE A 552 2.74 34.22 17.63
N GLY A 553 2.69 35.52 17.92
CA GLY A 553 3.56 36.56 17.36
C GLY A 553 5.04 36.24 17.48
N GLY A 554 5.50 35.68 18.61
CA GLY A 554 6.91 35.32 18.78
C GLY A 554 7.85 36.51 18.53
N ILE A 555 8.42 36.59 17.31
CA ILE A 555 9.29 37.69 16.84
C ILE A 555 8.49 38.85 16.24
N MET A 556 7.25 38.61 15.81
CA MET A 556 6.34 39.60 15.23
C MET A 556 5.46 40.29 16.27
N ARG A 557 5.18 41.58 16.06
CA ARG A 557 4.20 42.33 16.86
C ARG A 557 2.78 42.08 16.36
N CYS A 558 1.85 41.92 17.28
CA CYS A 558 0.45 41.59 16.96
C CYS A 558 -0.29 42.72 16.26
N ASP A 559 0.06 43.98 16.53
CA ASP A 559 -0.53 45.15 15.87
C ASP A 559 -0.24 45.17 14.36
N VAL A 560 1.01 44.92 13.95
CA VAL A 560 1.40 44.79 12.54
C VAL A 560 0.69 43.63 11.85
N ILE A 561 0.52 42.50 12.55
CA ILE A 561 -0.24 41.36 12.03
C ILE A 561 -1.72 41.72 11.85
N ALA A 562 -2.32 42.40 12.83
CA ALA A 562 -3.70 42.84 12.75
C ALA A 562 -3.94 43.83 11.60
N GLU A 563 -3.03 44.78 11.38
CA GLU A 563 -3.05 45.66 10.21
C GLU A 563 -3.07 44.86 8.90
N GLY A 564 -2.18 43.87 8.76
CA GLY A 564 -2.14 43.02 7.57
C GLY A 564 -3.41 42.18 7.36
N ILE A 565 -4.04 41.69 8.45
CA ILE A 565 -5.34 40.99 8.37
C ILE A 565 -6.45 41.94 7.93
N ILE A 566 -6.50 43.15 8.48
CA ILE A 566 -7.50 44.16 8.15
C ILE A 566 -7.37 44.59 6.68
N GLU A 567 -6.14 44.85 6.23
CA GLU A 567 -5.84 45.23 4.84
C GLU A 567 -6.26 44.12 3.87
N ALA A 568 -5.85 42.87 4.13
CA ALA A 568 -6.24 41.72 3.31
C ALA A 568 -7.77 41.53 3.27
N ALA A 569 -8.44 41.67 4.40
CA ALA A 569 -9.89 41.53 4.48
C ALA A 569 -10.64 42.64 3.72
N GLN A 570 -10.10 43.87 3.70
CA GLN A 570 -10.64 44.99 2.95
C GLN A 570 -10.42 44.83 1.44
N GLU A 571 -9.18 44.51 1.03
CA GLU A 571 -8.79 44.32 -0.38
C GLU A 571 -9.63 43.22 -1.03
N LEU A 572 -9.81 42.10 -0.33
CA LEU A 572 -10.56 40.94 -0.83
C LEU A 572 -12.08 41.05 -0.61
N HIS A 573 -12.54 42.12 0.03
CA HIS A 573 -13.95 42.35 0.36
C HIS A 573 -14.59 41.13 1.08
N LEU A 574 -13.89 40.59 2.08
CA LEU A 574 -14.30 39.35 2.75
C LEU A 574 -15.63 39.52 3.48
N LYS A 575 -16.60 38.68 3.12
CA LYS A 575 -17.96 38.67 3.71
C LYS A 575 -18.12 37.62 4.81
N ILE A 576 -17.26 36.61 4.80
CA ILE A 576 -17.27 35.55 5.82
C ILE A 576 -16.67 36.07 7.14
N PRO A 577 -17.17 35.62 8.30
CA PRO A 577 -16.62 35.99 9.58
C PRO A 577 -15.18 35.45 9.75
N ILE A 578 -14.34 36.28 10.35
CA ILE A 578 -12.95 35.95 10.68
C ILE A 578 -12.84 35.99 12.21
N VAL A 579 -12.48 34.86 12.81
CA VAL A 579 -12.11 34.79 14.22
C VAL A 579 -10.60 34.83 14.31
N VAL A 580 -10.07 35.77 15.10
CA VAL A 580 -8.64 36.02 15.22
C VAL A 580 -8.21 35.82 16.66
N ARG A 581 -7.22 34.97 16.86
CA ARG A 581 -6.53 34.81 18.13
C ARG A 581 -5.06 35.18 17.92
N LEU A 582 -4.65 36.31 18.50
CA LEU A 582 -3.26 36.77 18.52
C LEU A 582 -2.69 36.63 19.94
N GLN A 583 -1.43 36.22 20.07
CA GLN A 583 -0.67 36.29 21.31
C GLN A 583 0.73 36.80 21.05
N GLY A 584 1.23 37.70 21.89
CA GLY A 584 2.57 38.26 21.74
C GLY A 584 2.64 39.72 22.18
N THR A 585 3.54 40.48 21.57
CA THR A 585 3.71 41.91 21.81
C THR A 585 2.56 42.71 21.20
N ASN A 586 2.05 43.71 21.92
CA ASN A 586 0.99 44.63 21.48
C ASN A 586 -0.36 43.96 21.11
N VAL A 587 -0.74 42.90 21.83
CA VAL A 587 -2.03 42.21 21.60
C VAL A 587 -3.23 43.13 21.86
N GLU A 588 -3.17 43.96 22.90
CA GLU A 588 -4.29 44.87 23.23
C GLU A 588 -4.50 45.93 22.14
N ASP A 589 -3.42 46.50 21.61
CA ASP A 589 -3.49 47.43 20.47
C ASP A 589 -4.05 46.74 19.22
N ALA A 590 -3.63 45.49 18.97
CA ALA A 590 -4.14 44.69 17.86
C ALA A 590 -5.66 44.43 17.95
N LYS A 591 -6.17 44.14 19.15
CA LYS A 591 -7.61 43.98 19.40
C LYS A 591 -8.37 45.27 19.15
N ALA A 592 -7.86 46.39 19.66
CA ALA A 592 -8.47 47.70 19.45
C ALA A 592 -8.51 48.07 17.95
N LEU A 593 -7.44 47.80 17.21
CA LEU A 593 -7.39 47.97 15.75
C LEU A 593 -8.49 47.14 15.05
N MET A 594 -8.59 45.85 15.36
CA MET A 594 -9.61 44.97 14.77
C MET A 594 -11.03 45.41 15.10
N ALA A 595 -11.31 45.77 16.36
CA ALA A 595 -12.63 46.26 16.78
C ALA A 595 -13.03 47.56 16.08
N SER A 596 -12.06 48.47 15.85
CA SER A 596 -12.30 49.75 15.16
C SER A 596 -12.44 49.64 13.64
N SER A 597 -12.07 48.51 13.04
CA SER A 597 -12.01 48.33 11.58
C SER A 597 -13.38 48.32 10.88
N GLY A 598 -14.46 48.06 11.62
CA GLY A 598 -15.82 47.88 11.07
C GLY A 598 -15.99 46.59 10.24
N LEU A 599 -14.98 45.71 10.22
CA LEU A 599 -15.02 44.43 9.54
C LEU A 599 -15.60 43.34 10.45
N ARG A 600 -15.94 42.19 9.85
CA ARG A 600 -16.47 41.01 10.57
C ARG A 600 -15.33 40.21 11.22
N ILE A 601 -14.50 40.89 12.00
CA ILE A 601 -13.33 40.33 12.67
C ILE A 601 -13.62 40.26 14.17
N LEU A 602 -13.63 39.05 14.73
CA LEU A 602 -13.80 38.80 16.16
C LEU A 602 -12.46 38.44 16.77
N ALA A 603 -11.97 39.24 17.71
CA ALA A 603 -10.76 38.93 18.46
C ALA A 603 -11.07 38.06 19.68
N CYS A 604 -10.31 36.99 19.88
CA CYS A 604 -10.41 36.09 21.04
C CYS A 604 -9.08 35.97 21.77
N ASP A 605 -9.13 35.70 23.08
CA ASP A 605 -7.93 35.60 23.93
C ASP A 605 -7.27 34.22 23.88
N ASN A 606 -8.09 33.19 24.00
CA ASN A 606 -7.63 31.82 24.11
C ASN A 606 -8.13 30.97 22.93
N LEU A 607 -7.43 29.86 22.70
CA LEU A 607 -7.66 29.02 21.53
C LEU A 607 -8.99 28.25 21.61
N ASP A 608 -9.42 27.86 22.81
CA ASP A 608 -10.66 27.12 23.02
C ASP A 608 -11.89 27.98 22.69
N GLU A 609 -11.89 29.23 23.18
CA GLU A 609 -12.90 30.23 22.85
C GLU A 609 -12.91 30.53 21.35
N ALA A 610 -11.74 30.76 20.74
CA ALA A 610 -11.64 31.05 19.31
C ALA A 610 -12.20 29.90 18.46
N ALA A 611 -11.91 28.64 18.83
CA ALA A 611 -12.44 27.45 18.18
C ALA A 611 -13.96 27.35 18.34
N HIS A 612 -14.48 27.50 19.56
CA HIS A 612 -15.93 27.48 19.82
C HIS A 612 -16.67 28.56 19.02
N MET A 613 -16.10 29.76 18.97
CA MET A 613 -16.71 30.89 18.25
C MET A 613 -16.67 30.71 16.74
N VAL A 614 -15.57 30.24 16.15
CA VAL A 614 -15.50 30.04 14.70
C VAL A 614 -16.47 28.93 14.24
N VAL A 615 -16.63 27.87 15.04
CA VAL A 615 -17.60 26.80 14.74
C VAL A 615 -19.02 27.35 14.73
N LYS A 616 -19.43 28.06 15.78
CA LYS A 616 -20.75 28.70 15.85
C LYS A 616 -21.01 29.64 14.69
N LEU A 617 -20.04 30.48 14.33
CA LEU A 617 -20.18 31.42 13.23
C LEU A 617 -20.27 30.69 11.88
N SER A 618 -19.47 29.64 11.68
CA SER A 618 -19.57 28.77 10.51
C SER A 618 -20.98 28.17 10.40
N ASP A 619 -21.51 27.59 11.48
CA ASP A 619 -22.83 26.97 11.49
C ASP A 619 -23.94 27.98 11.15
N ILE A 620 -23.88 29.18 11.72
CA ILE A 620 -24.84 30.26 11.40
C ILE A 620 -24.77 30.60 9.90
N VAL A 621 -23.58 30.75 9.34
CA VAL A 621 -23.40 31.02 7.90
C VAL A 621 -23.89 29.85 7.06
N GLY A 622 -23.64 28.61 7.49
CA GLY A 622 -24.13 27.40 6.83
C GLY A 622 -25.65 27.32 6.78
N ILE A 623 -26.32 27.55 7.92
CA ILE A 623 -27.78 27.59 8.03
C ILE A 623 -28.35 28.73 7.15
N ALA A 624 -27.73 29.90 7.20
CA ALA A 624 -28.16 31.05 6.40
C ALA A 624 -28.05 30.78 4.89
N LYS A 625 -26.93 30.21 4.44
CA LYS A 625 -26.74 29.78 3.04
C LYS A 625 -27.79 28.74 2.64
N ALA A 626 -28.06 27.75 3.48
CA ALA A 626 -29.08 26.72 3.23
C ALA A 626 -30.50 27.33 3.14
N ALA A 627 -30.78 28.37 3.93
CA ALA A 627 -32.03 29.10 3.91
C ALA A 627 -32.09 30.20 2.81
N MET A 628 -31.01 30.42 2.06
CA MET A 628 -30.87 31.51 1.07
C MET A 628 -31.09 32.91 1.67
N ILE A 629 -30.63 33.13 2.90
CA ILE A 629 -30.75 34.41 3.63
C ILE A 629 -29.35 34.97 3.87
N ASP A 630 -29.20 36.29 3.73
CA ASP A 630 -27.97 36.99 4.12
C ASP A 630 -27.99 37.30 5.63
N VAL A 631 -26.88 36.96 6.31
CA VAL A 631 -26.68 37.31 7.72
C VAL A 631 -25.64 38.42 7.84
N LYS A 632 -25.98 39.41 8.67
CA LYS A 632 -25.07 40.45 9.12
C LYS A 632 -24.77 40.21 10.59
N PHE A 633 -23.48 40.04 10.91
CA PHE A 633 -23.02 39.91 12.28
C PHE A 633 -22.79 41.30 12.88
N GLU A 634 -23.31 41.53 14.09
CA GLU A 634 -22.91 42.62 14.97
C GLU A 634 -22.08 42.00 16.09
N LEU A 635 -20.79 42.28 16.10
CA LEU A 635 -19.84 41.71 17.05
C LEU A 635 -19.75 42.62 18.28
N PRO A 636 -19.61 42.06 19.50
CA PRO A 636 -19.36 42.85 20.69
C PRO A 636 -18.00 43.57 20.57
N ILE A 637 -17.94 44.78 21.13
CA ILE A 637 -16.72 45.60 21.23
C ILE A 637 -15.81 45.04 22.31
#